data_AF-A0A3P9IIQ1-F1
#
_entry.id   AF-A0A3P9IIQ1-F1
#
_cell.length_a   1.000
_cell.length_b   1.000
_cell.length_c   1.000
_cell.angle_alpha   90.00
_cell.angle_beta   90.00
_cell.angle_gamma   90.00
#
_symmetry.space_group_name_H-M   'P 1'
#
loop_
_entity.id
_entity.type
_entity.pdbx_description
1 polymer ?
#
loop_
_entity_poly.entity_id
_entity_poly.type
_entity_poly.pdbx_seq_one_letter_code
_entity_poly.pdbx_strand_id
1 'polypeptide(L)'
;MKGCVEPHGGLSSPSPRRPQLSPDSHMEVQGYKWVKWRVWLCRLAALLSLGLLLLVFRWRPRLAVLARCSSCPVASADVLLIRDSCGQQHVVEVLTEEVEEGSLDLLGKLDESECRDTVQLYKDEKTLLRFYVFEGLRYIWLDRKGAFCRVSVLNEDWTYRDLHRLQRGLDPLEQSSRRSMFGSNLIDVPVKSYMKLLLEEVLNPFYVFQVFSISLWMIDEYYYYALCILLISIVSIGVSLYETRRQSITLRNMARLVTKVTIRRDSGVEESVSSEELVPGDCLVIPQEGLLMPCDAALLVGECLVNESMLTGESVPVLKTPLPSGDVTYSADGDRRHTLFCGTQLIQAKGGGPGGSGAVAVVTNTGFFTAKGHLVSSILYPQPIDFRFYRDSAKFLLILGFIASIGTIYIFVVLYRTRVTWLQLIIRSLDVVTIAVPPALPAAITTGTIYAQSRLKNRGIFCISPPRINVCGKVSLFCFDKTGTLTEEGLDVWGVMEAGPAGFSDLVPDPRLLAPGPLQSGLACCHTVTLLDGQAIGDPLELKMVESVGWTLQEPEAAADALNAEFGGCRVLAVMRPPPQRPQAWGASEPAAIVRRFPFSSALQRMSVVTVGRGGRSALAFMKGSPEMVASLCRPETVPAQFAGRLHGFSSEGLRVLALACKAVRASSDVQNVERAEVERDMQFLGLMMMKNLVKAESPKVINTLSLAHIRSVMVTGDNILTAVNVARSCGMVGPDEKVIFVTANPHSTQSAPTLRFSLEEQGGVAAAANPPDGLSQHLYQGGSAHHFAISGKSFAALCDYFPDYLPKVLMQATVFARMAPDQKTQLVTELQKLNYRVGMCGDGANDCGALRAADVGVSLSEAEASVASPFTSKTENISCVPLLIREGRCSLVTSFSLFRYMALYSLIQFCSVLLLNTVKTNVGDLQFLFCDLFLVTLLAIVMGRGGPSEELHPCRPPASLLALPVFGSLFIHVCMLALGQLAAFFITTSQDWYVPLNSTVFGTANLPNMENTGVFVLSGFQYVMMAVVVTKAYPHKKPLYHNKIFLLVLLIHFAVMLWLALEPGPVFAGLLQLYDITDMNFKMLLVAVAALNFLVCFVAEMLVDLGLLNCLRSLRGTRQSKKQYKRLKVLLSDPSFWPPLNQTLGPTDHTAISCS
;
A
#
# COMPACT_ATOMS: atom_id res chain seq x y z
N MET A 1 14.43 -30.58 27.70
CA MET A 1 15.72 -30.79 28.39
C MET A 1 16.74 -31.28 27.36
N LYS A 2 17.96 -30.75 27.45
CA LYS A 2 19.16 -30.96 26.61
C LYS A 2 19.15 -30.28 25.24
N GLY A 3 19.74 -29.07 25.23
CA GLY A 3 20.18 -28.36 24.04
C GLY A 3 21.63 -28.73 23.67
N CYS A 4 21.93 -28.64 22.38
CA CYS A 4 23.30 -28.68 21.87
C CYS A 4 23.86 -27.27 21.78
N VAL A 5 25.08 -27.14 22.28
CA VAL A 5 25.93 -25.95 22.32
C VAL A 5 26.82 -25.95 21.07
N GLU A 6 26.90 -24.84 20.35
CA GLU A 6 27.95 -24.58 19.35
C GLU A 6 29.07 -23.72 19.99
N PRO A 7 30.34 -23.89 19.59
CA PRO A 7 31.47 -23.28 20.27
C PRO A 7 31.79 -21.87 19.73
N HIS A 8 32.06 -20.95 20.65
CA HIS A 8 32.68 -19.66 20.38
C HIS A 8 34.16 -19.81 20.08
N GLY A 9 34.64 -19.21 18.99
CA GLY A 9 36.04 -18.85 18.76
C GLY A 9 36.14 -17.34 18.58
N GLY A 10 36.92 -16.67 19.43
CA GLY A 10 37.09 -15.22 19.46
C GLY A 10 38.32 -14.71 18.69
N LEU A 11 38.28 -13.42 18.35
CA LEU A 11 39.32 -12.41 17.99
C LEU A 11 38.60 -11.39 17.07
N SER A 12 38.72 -10.06 17.13
CA SER A 12 39.42 -9.05 17.94
C SER A 12 38.68 -7.70 17.72
N SER A 13 38.78 -6.76 18.67
CA SER A 13 38.12 -5.43 18.78
C SER A 13 37.82 -4.62 17.50
N PRO A 14 36.69 -3.89 17.41
CA PRO A 14 36.49 -2.83 16.42
C PRO A 14 36.97 -1.46 16.93
N SER A 15 37.68 -0.70 16.08
CA SER A 15 38.00 0.72 16.22
C SER A 15 36.89 1.59 15.58
N PRO A 16 36.86 2.93 15.79
CA PRO A 16 35.63 3.66 16.11
C PRO A 16 34.77 4.07 14.91
N ARG A 17 33.44 4.03 15.15
CA ARG A 17 32.34 4.83 14.57
C ARG A 17 32.51 5.30 13.11
N ARG A 18 31.89 4.57 12.18
CA ARG A 18 31.45 5.09 10.87
C ARG A 18 30.13 5.87 11.02
N PRO A 19 29.87 6.91 10.19
CA PRO A 19 28.60 7.61 10.17
C PRO A 19 27.46 6.63 9.84
N GLN A 20 26.35 6.75 10.55
CA GLN A 20 25.14 5.97 10.32
C GLN A 20 24.63 6.23 8.89
N LEU A 21 24.82 5.26 7.99
CA LEU A 21 23.94 5.15 6.82
C LEU A 21 22.51 4.94 7.34
N SER A 22 21.56 5.57 6.65
CA SER A 22 20.13 5.56 6.98
C SER A 22 19.59 4.13 7.20
N PRO A 23 18.54 3.95 8.04
CA PRO A 23 18.04 2.63 8.44
C PRO A 23 17.30 1.85 7.34
N ASP A 24 17.31 2.34 6.10
CA ASP A 24 16.59 1.73 4.99
C ASP A 24 17.42 0.57 4.40
N SER A 25 16.94 -0.65 4.68
CA SER A 25 17.28 -1.91 4.00
C SER A 25 18.65 -2.55 4.32
N HIS A 26 18.81 -3.05 5.55
CA HIS A 26 19.70 -4.20 5.76
C HIS A 26 19.10 -5.44 5.08
N MET A 27 19.36 -5.60 3.78
CA MET A 27 19.11 -6.85 3.06
C MET A 27 20.23 -7.83 3.41
N GLU A 28 19.87 -9.01 3.93
CA GLU A 28 20.85 -10.07 4.20
C GLU A 28 21.20 -10.73 2.86
N VAL A 29 22.44 -10.57 2.39
CA VAL A 29 22.90 -11.12 1.09
C VAL A 29 23.87 -12.26 1.35
N GLN A 30 23.58 -13.44 0.79
CA GLN A 30 24.44 -14.62 0.87
C GLN A 30 24.95 -15.01 -0.52
N GLY A 31 26.27 -15.21 -0.64
CA GLY A 31 26.96 -15.53 -1.89
C GLY A 31 27.08 -17.02 -2.17
N TYR A 32 26.84 -17.40 -3.43
CA TYR A 32 26.96 -18.78 -3.90
C TYR A 32 27.70 -18.86 -5.25
N LYS A 33 28.51 -19.90 -5.43
CA LYS A 33 29.25 -20.17 -6.66
C LYS A 33 28.79 -21.47 -7.32
N TRP A 34 28.74 -21.52 -8.66
CA TRP A 34 28.33 -22.73 -9.38
C TRP A 34 29.36 -23.86 -9.24
N VAL A 35 28.86 -25.07 -8.98
CA VAL A 35 29.70 -26.27 -8.91
C VAL A 35 29.32 -27.22 -10.05
N LYS A 36 30.18 -27.33 -11.07
CA LYS A 36 29.90 -28.03 -12.33
C LYS A 36 29.38 -29.47 -12.14
N TRP A 37 30.00 -30.26 -11.26
CA TRP A 37 29.58 -31.64 -11.02
C TRP A 37 28.22 -31.74 -10.31
N ARG A 38 27.91 -30.81 -9.40
CA ARG A 38 26.61 -30.73 -8.71
C ARG A 38 25.49 -30.37 -9.68
N VAL A 39 25.77 -29.45 -10.61
CA VAL A 39 24.83 -29.11 -11.69
C VAL A 39 24.56 -30.32 -12.59
N TRP A 40 25.61 -31.06 -12.98
CA TRP A 40 25.46 -32.29 -13.74
C TRP A 40 24.65 -33.35 -13.00
N LEU A 41 24.92 -33.56 -11.72
CA LEU A 41 24.14 -34.46 -10.87
C LEU A 41 22.67 -34.03 -10.80
N CYS A 42 22.40 -32.73 -10.64
CA CYS A 42 21.04 -32.20 -10.64
C CYS A 42 20.33 -32.39 -11.99
N ARG A 43 21.04 -32.26 -13.12
CA ARG A 43 20.49 -32.51 -14.46
C ARG A 43 20.19 -34.00 -14.68
N LEU A 44 21.10 -34.88 -14.23
CA LEU A 44 20.89 -36.33 -14.27
C LEU A 44 19.70 -36.74 -13.39
N ALA A 45 19.65 -36.24 -12.16
CA ALA A 45 18.53 -36.49 -11.24
C ALA A 45 17.21 -35.90 -11.77
N ALA A 46 17.26 -34.74 -12.44
CA ALA A 46 16.10 -34.20 -13.14
C ALA A 46 15.62 -35.15 -14.24
N LEU A 47 16.52 -35.68 -15.07
CA LEU A 47 16.17 -36.65 -16.12
C LEU A 47 15.59 -37.94 -15.54
N LEU A 48 16.23 -38.50 -14.50
CA LEU A 48 15.75 -39.70 -13.79
C LEU A 48 14.38 -39.47 -13.13
N SER A 49 14.11 -38.25 -12.66
CA SER A 49 12.82 -37.86 -12.09
C SER A 49 11.78 -37.43 -13.11
N LEU A 50 12.05 -37.54 -14.42
CA LEU A 50 11.18 -37.01 -15.49
C LEU A 50 10.82 -35.52 -15.30
N GLY A 51 11.75 -34.73 -14.77
CA GLY A 51 11.60 -33.28 -14.55
C GLY A 51 10.98 -32.87 -13.21
N LEU A 52 10.57 -33.82 -12.36
CA LEU A 52 9.93 -33.54 -11.07
C LEU A 52 10.86 -32.77 -10.11
N LEU A 53 12.17 -33.05 -10.17
CA LEU A 53 13.17 -32.30 -9.40
C LEU A 53 13.28 -30.84 -9.84
N LEU A 54 13.17 -30.54 -11.14
CA LEU A 54 13.19 -29.16 -11.66
C LEU A 54 11.97 -28.37 -11.20
N LEU A 55 10.83 -29.05 -11.07
CA LEU A 55 9.59 -28.49 -10.54
C LEU A 55 9.74 -28.09 -9.07
N VAL A 56 10.34 -28.97 -8.25
CA VAL A 56 10.67 -28.67 -6.85
C VAL A 56 11.64 -27.50 -6.75
N PHE A 57 12.69 -27.47 -7.59
CA PHE A 57 13.64 -26.36 -7.66
C PHE A 57 12.97 -25.03 -8.04
N ARG A 58 11.97 -25.06 -8.92
CA ARG A 58 11.18 -23.88 -9.27
C ARG A 58 10.31 -23.38 -8.11
N TRP A 59 9.66 -24.28 -7.37
CA TRP A 59 8.82 -23.91 -6.22
C TRP A 59 9.62 -23.53 -4.98
N ARG A 60 10.84 -24.07 -4.84
CA ARG A 60 11.77 -23.81 -3.73
C ARG A 60 13.15 -23.44 -4.29
N PRO A 61 13.33 -22.20 -4.79
CA PRO A 61 14.56 -21.77 -5.45
C PRO A 61 15.80 -21.89 -4.54
N ARG A 62 15.65 -21.75 -3.22
CA ARG A 62 16.74 -22.00 -2.27
C ARG A 62 17.29 -23.44 -2.33
N LEU A 63 16.41 -24.45 -2.46
CA LEU A 63 16.87 -25.84 -2.61
C LEU A 63 17.66 -26.01 -3.90
N ALA A 64 17.26 -25.31 -4.97
CA ALA A 64 17.98 -25.31 -6.24
C ALA A 64 19.39 -24.70 -6.11
N VAL A 65 19.54 -23.63 -5.32
CA VAL A 65 20.85 -23.02 -5.05
C VAL A 65 21.71 -23.95 -4.19
N LEU A 66 21.17 -24.49 -3.10
CA LEU A 66 21.90 -25.41 -2.22
C LEU A 66 22.34 -26.70 -2.95
N ALA A 67 21.51 -27.19 -3.87
CA ALA A 67 21.81 -28.39 -4.65
C ALA A 67 22.86 -28.13 -5.75
N ARG A 68 22.86 -26.96 -6.39
CA ARG A 68 23.72 -26.65 -7.56
C ARG A 68 25.00 -25.87 -7.23
N CYS A 69 25.01 -25.18 -6.09
CA CYS A 69 26.05 -24.22 -5.73
C CYS A 69 26.72 -24.57 -4.39
N SER A 70 27.85 -23.93 -4.11
CA SER A 70 28.50 -23.92 -2.79
C SER A 70 28.54 -22.50 -2.24
N SER A 71 28.45 -22.35 -0.91
CA SER A 71 28.58 -21.05 -0.25
C SER A 71 29.96 -20.45 -0.54
N CYS A 72 30.01 -19.17 -0.87
CA CYS A 72 31.24 -18.43 -1.10
C CYS A 72 31.14 -16.98 -0.58
N PRO A 73 32.27 -16.27 -0.40
CA PRO A 73 32.25 -14.84 -0.16
C PRO A 73 31.50 -14.11 -1.27
N VAL A 74 30.72 -13.08 -0.90
CA VAL A 74 29.89 -12.29 -1.82
C VAL A 74 30.71 -11.73 -2.99
N ALA A 75 31.97 -11.36 -2.72
CA ALA A 75 32.94 -10.92 -3.71
C ALA A 75 33.20 -11.91 -4.86
N SER A 76 32.91 -13.20 -4.70
CA SER A 76 33.19 -14.25 -5.70
C SER A 76 31.95 -15.02 -6.13
N ALA A 77 30.77 -14.50 -5.79
CA ALA A 77 29.50 -15.15 -6.04
C ALA A 77 29.03 -14.99 -7.49
N ASP A 78 28.54 -16.09 -8.06
CA ASP A 78 27.84 -16.10 -9.35
C ASP A 78 26.33 -15.93 -9.14
N VAL A 79 25.84 -16.37 -7.97
CA VAL A 79 24.43 -16.33 -7.57
C VAL A 79 24.33 -15.75 -6.16
N LEU A 80 23.40 -14.83 -5.96
CA LEU A 80 23.10 -14.23 -4.67
C LEU A 80 21.74 -14.70 -4.18
N LEU A 81 21.68 -15.06 -2.89
CA LEU A 81 20.42 -15.26 -2.17
C LEU A 81 20.17 -14.02 -1.33
N ILE A 82 19.18 -13.23 -1.73
CA ILE A 82 18.80 -11.99 -1.06
C ILE A 82 17.62 -12.28 -0.14
N ARG A 83 17.74 -11.87 1.12
CA ARG A 83 16.62 -11.88 2.05
C ARG A 83 16.11 -10.45 2.24
N ASP A 84 14.87 -10.23 1.83
CA ASP A 84 14.21 -8.95 2.01
C ASP A 84 13.80 -8.75 3.49
N SER A 85 13.51 -7.50 3.85
CA SER A 85 12.90 -7.02 5.10
C SER A 85 11.68 -7.83 5.56
N CYS A 86 10.88 -8.35 4.62
CA CYS A 86 9.73 -9.21 4.91
C CYS A 86 10.12 -10.68 5.20
N GLY A 87 11.41 -11.02 5.16
CA GLY A 87 11.93 -12.36 5.38
C GLY A 87 11.78 -13.31 4.20
N GLN A 88 11.31 -12.83 3.03
CA GLN A 88 11.28 -13.60 1.78
C GLN A 88 12.67 -13.74 1.18
N GLN A 89 12.90 -14.84 0.48
CA GLN A 89 14.19 -15.18 -0.11
C GLN A 89 14.10 -15.15 -1.64
N HIS A 90 14.94 -14.35 -2.26
CA HIS A 90 15.03 -14.17 -3.71
C HIS A 90 16.39 -14.64 -4.21
N VAL A 91 16.39 -15.29 -5.37
CA VAL A 91 17.62 -15.74 -6.02
C VAL A 91 17.88 -14.82 -7.20
N VAL A 92 19.06 -14.21 -7.25
CA VAL A 92 19.49 -13.29 -8.31
C VAL A 92 20.84 -13.76 -8.85
N GLU A 93 21.04 -13.64 -10.16
CA GLU A 93 22.31 -13.96 -10.82
C GLU A 93 23.18 -12.70 -10.91
N VAL A 94 24.49 -12.86 -10.69
CA VAL A 94 25.47 -11.77 -10.85
C VAL A 94 25.88 -11.71 -12.30
N LEU A 95 25.75 -10.52 -12.90
CA LEU A 95 26.15 -10.22 -14.26
C LEU A 95 27.53 -9.55 -14.28
N THR A 96 28.28 -9.78 -15.36
CA THR A 96 29.61 -9.22 -15.62
C THR A 96 29.59 -8.51 -16.97
N GLU A 97 29.94 -7.24 -17.00
CA GLU A 97 30.14 -6.45 -18.22
C GLU A 97 31.63 -6.06 -18.34
N GLU A 98 32.20 -6.16 -19.55
CA GLU A 98 33.54 -5.65 -19.83
C GLU A 98 33.47 -4.13 -19.99
N VAL A 99 34.34 -3.39 -19.30
CA VAL A 99 34.45 -1.93 -19.42
C VAL A 99 35.77 -1.58 -20.11
N GLU A 100 35.78 -0.60 -21.00
CA GLU A 100 37.00 -0.14 -21.69
C GLU A 100 37.96 0.56 -20.72
N GLU A 101 39.27 0.25 -20.81
CA GLU A 101 40.32 0.62 -19.84
C GLU A 101 40.50 2.14 -19.57
N GLY A 102 40.05 3.02 -20.47
CA GLY A 102 40.21 4.48 -20.33
C GLY A 102 39.17 5.19 -19.44
N SER A 103 38.20 4.45 -18.90
CA SER A 103 36.96 4.99 -18.31
C SER A 103 37.01 5.22 -16.78
N LEU A 104 38.03 4.70 -16.10
CA LEU A 104 38.22 4.76 -14.64
C LEU A 104 39.38 5.66 -14.20
N ASP A 105 40.37 5.90 -15.07
CA ASP A 105 41.53 6.78 -14.78
C ASP A 105 41.16 8.27 -14.64
N LEU A 106 40.00 8.70 -15.17
CA LEU A 106 39.53 10.09 -15.05
C LEU A 106 38.94 10.42 -13.67
N LEU A 107 38.56 9.40 -12.87
CA LEU A 107 38.20 9.58 -11.45
C LEU A 107 39.42 9.99 -10.61
N GLY A 108 40.65 9.78 -11.12
CA GLY A 108 41.90 10.13 -10.46
C GLY A 108 42.23 11.63 -10.40
N LYS A 109 41.35 12.53 -10.90
CA LYS A 109 41.57 13.99 -10.84
C LYS A 109 40.73 14.73 -9.78
N LEU A 110 39.85 14.03 -9.07
CA LEU A 110 39.17 14.56 -7.89
C LEU A 110 39.71 13.81 -6.66
N ASP A 111 40.48 14.53 -5.85
CA ASP A 111 41.22 14.11 -4.65
C ASP A 111 42.46 13.22 -4.84
N GLU A 112 43.60 13.89 -5.00
CA GLU A 112 44.93 13.34 -4.74
C GLU A 112 45.07 12.94 -3.26
N SER A 113 44.59 11.75 -2.88
CA SER A 113 45.18 10.92 -1.80
C SER A 113 44.62 9.50 -1.68
N GLU A 114 43.63 9.07 -2.49
CA GLU A 114 42.96 7.77 -2.25
C GLU A 114 43.01 6.75 -3.40
N CYS A 115 43.82 6.93 -4.45
CA CYS A 115 43.92 5.95 -5.54
C CYS A 115 45.37 5.58 -5.90
N ARG A 116 46.08 5.00 -4.94
CA ARG A 116 47.28 4.19 -5.22
C ARG A 116 47.15 2.92 -4.40
N ASP A 117 46.63 1.86 -5.01
CA ASP A 117 46.94 0.48 -4.62
C ASP A 117 46.50 -0.50 -5.72
N THR A 118 46.97 -0.25 -6.94
CA THR A 118 47.02 -1.26 -8.02
C THR A 118 48.38 -1.21 -8.69
N VAL A 119 49.43 -1.54 -7.94
CA VAL A 119 50.66 -2.10 -8.54
C VAL A 119 51.24 -3.15 -7.61
N GLN A 120 50.78 -4.39 -7.77
CA GLN A 120 51.68 -5.54 -7.89
C GLN A 120 50.90 -6.82 -8.19
N LEU A 121 51.25 -7.41 -9.33
CA LEU A 121 50.93 -8.77 -9.77
C LEU A 121 49.49 -8.99 -10.24
N TYR A 122 49.22 -8.74 -11.51
CA TYR A 122 49.03 -9.76 -12.57
C TYR A 122 48.72 -9.05 -13.91
N LYS A 123 49.15 -9.66 -15.01
CA LYS A 123 49.09 -9.17 -16.39
C LYS A 123 47.65 -9.10 -16.92
N ASP A 124 47.35 -8.08 -17.74
CA ASP A 124 46.28 -8.03 -18.75
C ASP A 124 44.92 -8.68 -18.38
N GLU A 125 44.25 -8.20 -17.32
CA GLU A 125 42.84 -8.51 -17.09
C GLU A 125 41.98 -7.25 -17.27
N LYS A 126 41.17 -7.27 -18.34
CA LYS A 126 40.10 -6.30 -18.60
C LYS A 126 39.29 -6.04 -17.32
N THR A 127 39.02 -4.78 -16.99
CA THR A 127 38.21 -4.44 -15.82
C THR A 127 36.76 -4.90 -16.02
N LEU A 128 36.34 -5.89 -15.23
CA LEU A 128 35.00 -6.46 -15.27
C LEU A 128 34.09 -5.77 -14.26
N LEU A 129 33.08 -5.04 -14.72
CA LEU A 129 32.03 -4.48 -13.88
C LEU A 129 31.07 -5.61 -13.46
N ARG A 130 30.98 -5.86 -12.15
CA ARG A 130 30.08 -6.86 -11.58
C ARG A 130 28.87 -6.20 -10.96
N PHE A 131 27.69 -6.62 -11.39
CA PHE A 131 26.45 -6.06 -10.89
C PHE A 131 25.32 -7.08 -10.88
N TYR A 132 24.25 -6.77 -10.17
CA TYR A 132 22.98 -7.47 -10.31
C TYR A 132 21.82 -6.46 -10.33
N VAL A 133 20.66 -6.90 -10.80
CA VAL A 133 19.45 -6.10 -10.81
C VAL A 133 18.42 -6.75 -9.88
N PHE A 134 17.96 -6.01 -8.89
CA PHE A 134 16.92 -6.44 -7.95
C PHE A 134 15.84 -5.37 -7.87
N GLU A 135 14.58 -5.76 -8.09
CA GLU A 135 13.41 -4.86 -8.13
C GLU A 135 13.57 -3.67 -9.10
N GLY A 136 14.27 -3.88 -10.22
CA GLY A 136 14.57 -2.84 -11.21
C GLY A 136 15.76 -1.93 -10.85
N LEU A 137 16.28 -2.01 -9.63
CA LEU A 137 17.45 -1.25 -9.18
C LEU A 137 18.74 -2.01 -9.44
N ARG A 138 19.77 -1.31 -9.93
CA ARG A 138 21.09 -1.86 -10.20
C ARG A 138 21.99 -1.76 -8.96
N TYR A 139 22.68 -2.84 -8.64
CA TYR A 139 23.65 -2.93 -7.54
C TYR A 139 25.00 -3.32 -8.10
N ILE A 140 26.02 -2.48 -7.89
CA ILE A 140 27.39 -2.70 -8.36
C ILE A 140 28.31 -3.14 -7.23
N TRP A 141 29.29 -3.96 -7.56
CA TRP A 141 30.33 -4.37 -6.62
C TRP A 141 31.32 -3.22 -6.38
N LEU A 142 31.53 -2.84 -5.11
CA LEU A 142 32.54 -1.85 -4.72
C LEU A 142 33.60 -2.52 -3.84
N ASP A 143 34.81 -2.68 -4.35
CA ASP A 143 35.92 -3.36 -3.65
C ASP A 143 36.24 -2.69 -2.30
N ARG A 144 36.24 -1.35 -2.24
CA ARG A 144 36.50 -0.59 -1.00
C ARG A 144 35.52 -0.90 0.13
N LYS A 145 34.24 -1.11 -0.21
CA LYS A 145 33.18 -1.42 0.77
C LYS A 145 33.04 -2.92 1.00
N GLY A 146 33.64 -3.76 0.15
CA GLY A 146 33.52 -5.22 0.20
C GLY A 146 32.07 -5.71 0.04
N ALA A 147 31.23 -4.92 -0.63
CA ALA A 147 29.79 -5.15 -0.70
C ALA A 147 29.20 -4.65 -2.03
N PHE A 148 28.10 -5.28 -2.45
CA PHE A 148 27.26 -4.75 -3.52
C PHE A 148 26.46 -3.55 -3.00
N CYS A 149 26.67 -2.39 -3.61
CA CYS A 149 26.00 -1.16 -3.26
C CYS A 149 25.08 -0.71 -4.40
N ARG A 150 24.02 0.04 -4.09
CA ARG A 150 23.20 0.70 -5.12
C ARG A 150 24.08 1.64 -5.93
N VAL A 151 23.84 1.72 -7.24
CA VAL A 151 24.61 2.63 -8.10
C VAL A 151 24.42 4.11 -7.69
N SER A 152 23.28 4.46 -7.07
CA SER A 152 23.01 5.81 -6.53
C SER A 152 24.08 6.32 -5.55
N VAL A 153 24.78 5.41 -4.86
CA VAL A 153 25.86 5.73 -3.91
C VAL A 153 27.00 6.53 -4.57
N LEU A 154 27.17 6.43 -5.89
CA LEU A 154 28.16 7.23 -6.63
C LEU A 154 27.82 8.73 -6.68
N ASN A 155 26.55 9.10 -6.45
CA ASN A 155 26.06 10.47 -6.54
C ASN A 155 25.62 11.06 -5.18
N GLU A 156 25.61 10.26 -4.11
CA GLU A 156 25.10 10.66 -2.78
C GLU A 156 25.93 11.79 -2.14
N ASP A 157 27.21 11.90 -2.49
CA ASP A 157 28.13 12.90 -1.93
C ASP A 157 28.21 14.20 -2.75
N TRP A 158 27.37 14.38 -3.79
CA TRP A 158 27.43 15.57 -4.63
C TRP A 158 27.03 16.83 -3.86
N THR A 159 27.92 17.83 -3.88
CA THR A 159 27.63 19.15 -3.32
C THR A 159 26.97 20.06 -4.36
N TYR A 160 26.34 21.16 -3.92
CA TYR A 160 25.83 22.17 -4.87
C TYR A 160 26.94 22.70 -5.78
N ARG A 161 28.17 22.83 -5.27
CA ARG A 161 29.33 23.27 -6.05
C ARG A 161 29.67 22.31 -7.19
N ASP A 162 29.60 21.00 -6.94
CA ASP A 162 29.88 20.00 -7.96
C ASP A 162 28.82 19.99 -9.05
N LEU A 163 27.55 20.14 -8.69
CA LEU A 163 26.46 20.31 -9.65
C LEU A 163 26.65 21.57 -10.52
N HIS A 164 27.06 22.70 -9.92
CA HIS A 164 27.38 23.92 -10.67
C HIS A 164 28.59 23.75 -11.60
N ARG A 165 29.58 22.91 -11.26
CA ARG A 165 30.70 22.58 -12.17
C ARG A 165 30.21 21.79 -13.40
N LEU A 166 29.26 20.87 -13.19
CA LEU A 166 28.65 20.06 -14.24
C LEU A 166 27.75 20.86 -15.20
N GLN A 167 27.51 22.14 -14.94
CA GLN A 167 26.82 23.05 -15.87
C GLN A 167 27.51 23.13 -17.25
N ARG A 168 28.84 22.89 -17.31
CA ARG A 168 29.58 22.84 -18.57
C ARG A 168 29.22 21.62 -19.43
N GLY A 169 28.66 20.57 -18.84
CA GLY A 169 28.37 19.30 -19.50
C GLY A 169 29.45 18.26 -19.29
N LEU A 170 29.14 17.01 -19.63
CA LEU A 170 30.08 15.89 -19.56
C LEU A 170 30.86 15.73 -20.88
N ASP A 171 32.07 15.21 -20.77
CA ASP A 171 32.85 14.72 -21.90
C ASP A 171 32.27 13.40 -22.44
N PRO A 172 32.30 13.10 -23.76
CA PRO A 172 31.71 11.89 -24.31
C PRO A 172 32.29 10.58 -23.73
N LEU A 173 33.57 10.58 -23.37
CA LEU A 173 34.20 9.41 -22.72
C LEU A 173 33.64 9.18 -21.31
N GLU A 174 33.49 10.26 -20.53
CA GLU A 174 32.90 10.19 -19.19
C GLU A 174 31.43 9.78 -19.25
N GLN A 175 30.68 10.31 -20.21
CA GLN A 175 29.28 9.91 -20.45
C GLN A 175 29.17 8.41 -20.75
N SER A 176 30.02 7.88 -21.63
CA SER A 176 30.04 6.46 -21.97
C SER A 176 30.36 5.57 -20.76
N SER A 177 31.35 5.98 -19.96
CA SER A 177 31.71 5.32 -18.69
C SER A 177 30.51 5.25 -17.74
N ARG A 178 29.86 6.40 -17.48
CA ARG A 178 28.68 6.46 -16.61
C ARG A 178 27.51 5.65 -17.17
N ARG A 179 27.34 5.62 -18.50
CA ARG A 179 26.29 4.79 -19.15
C ARG A 179 26.50 3.31 -18.89
N SER A 180 27.74 2.83 -18.89
CA SER A 180 28.05 1.43 -18.53
C SER A 180 27.68 1.12 -17.08
N MET A 181 27.86 2.06 -16.15
CA MET A 181 27.57 1.87 -14.72
C MET A 181 26.09 2.03 -14.36
N PHE A 182 25.44 3.10 -14.81
CA PHE A 182 24.04 3.41 -14.48
C PHE A 182 23.04 2.64 -15.36
N GLY A 183 23.43 2.25 -16.58
CA GLY A 183 22.52 1.69 -17.57
C GLY A 183 21.74 2.77 -18.33
N SER A 184 20.76 2.36 -19.14
CA SER A 184 19.91 3.29 -19.89
C SER A 184 18.85 3.95 -19.00
N ASN A 185 18.50 5.20 -19.33
CA ASN A 185 17.41 5.93 -18.67
C ASN A 185 16.04 5.44 -19.19
N LEU A 186 15.64 4.23 -18.79
CA LEU A 186 14.39 3.62 -19.20
C LEU A 186 13.76 2.81 -18.05
N ILE A 187 12.51 3.11 -17.72
CA ILE A 187 11.70 2.29 -16.80
C ILE A 187 11.02 1.19 -17.60
N ASP A 188 11.76 0.13 -17.93
CA ASP A 188 11.21 -0.99 -18.72
C ASP A 188 10.51 -2.04 -17.85
N VAL A 189 9.21 -2.17 -18.05
CA VAL A 189 8.40 -3.22 -17.41
C VAL A 189 8.47 -4.49 -18.27
N PRO A 190 9.00 -5.62 -17.74
CA PRO A 190 9.18 -6.82 -18.54
C PRO A 190 7.84 -7.48 -18.89
N VAL A 191 7.42 -7.36 -20.15
CA VAL A 191 6.23 -8.05 -20.66
C VAL A 191 6.61 -9.47 -21.08
N LYS A 192 6.17 -10.45 -20.31
CA LYS A 192 6.39 -11.87 -20.61
C LYS A 192 5.58 -12.29 -21.86
N SER A 193 6.16 -13.17 -22.68
CA SER A 193 5.46 -13.75 -23.82
C SER A 193 4.33 -14.70 -23.37
N TYR A 194 3.33 -14.92 -24.23
CA TYR A 194 2.25 -15.87 -23.93
C TYR A 194 2.78 -17.27 -23.59
N MET A 195 3.83 -17.73 -24.28
CA MET A 195 4.42 -19.05 -24.01
C MET A 195 5.11 -19.11 -22.66
N LYS A 196 5.83 -18.05 -22.27
CA LYS A 196 6.44 -17.99 -20.95
C LYS A 196 5.36 -18.00 -19.89
N LEU A 197 4.35 -17.12 -19.98
CA LEU A 197 3.23 -17.04 -19.04
C LEU A 197 2.47 -18.37 -18.93
N LEU A 198 2.17 -19.02 -20.06
CA LEU A 198 1.52 -20.34 -20.10
C LEU A 198 2.35 -21.38 -19.32
N LEU A 199 3.66 -21.43 -19.54
CA LEU A 199 4.53 -22.35 -18.81
C LEU A 199 4.56 -22.03 -17.31
N GLU A 200 4.55 -20.75 -16.91
CA GLU A 200 4.48 -20.40 -15.49
C GLU A 200 3.15 -20.79 -14.85
N GLU A 201 2.04 -20.61 -15.57
CA GLU A 201 0.70 -20.95 -15.12
C GLU A 201 0.50 -22.46 -14.99
N VAL A 202 0.85 -23.24 -16.02
CA VAL A 202 0.68 -24.71 -16.04
C VAL A 202 1.54 -25.40 -14.97
N LEU A 203 2.70 -24.83 -14.62
CA LEU A 203 3.59 -25.36 -13.57
C LEU A 203 3.15 -24.99 -12.14
N ASN A 204 2.01 -24.31 -11.99
CA ASN A 204 1.37 -24.13 -10.69
C ASN A 204 0.92 -25.49 -10.13
N PRO A 205 1.13 -25.81 -8.83
CA PRO A 205 0.78 -27.09 -8.23
C PRO A 205 -0.66 -27.58 -8.54
N PHE A 206 -1.63 -26.66 -8.62
CA PHE A 206 -3.02 -27.03 -8.91
C PHE A 206 -3.20 -27.55 -10.34
N TYR A 207 -2.65 -26.87 -11.35
CA TYR A 207 -2.75 -27.31 -12.75
C TYR A 207 -1.91 -28.57 -13.01
N VAL A 208 -0.76 -28.72 -12.34
CA VAL A 208 0.02 -29.98 -12.39
C VAL A 208 -0.81 -31.14 -11.85
N PHE A 209 -1.46 -30.95 -10.70
CA PHE A 209 -2.36 -31.95 -10.13
C PHE A 209 -3.56 -32.24 -11.04
N GLN A 210 -4.08 -31.21 -11.72
CA GLN A 210 -5.18 -31.36 -12.67
C GLN A 210 -4.78 -32.15 -13.92
N VAL A 211 -3.61 -31.90 -14.51
CA VAL A 211 -3.08 -32.67 -15.64
C VAL A 211 -2.86 -34.13 -15.24
N PHE A 212 -2.31 -34.36 -14.04
CA PHE A 212 -2.17 -35.70 -13.47
C PHE A 212 -3.54 -36.41 -13.33
N SER A 213 -4.56 -35.70 -12.83
CA SER A 213 -5.91 -36.23 -12.67
C SER A 213 -6.56 -36.58 -14.00
N ILE A 214 -6.47 -35.68 -15.01
CA ILE A 214 -6.97 -35.92 -16.37
C ILE A 214 -6.29 -37.15 -16.99
N SER A 215 -4.97 -37.29 -16.80
CA SER A 215 -4.23 -38.45 -17.30
C SER A 215 -4.69 -39.76 -16.65
N LEU A 216 -4.92 -39.77 -15.33
CA LEU A 216 -5.48 -40.93 -14.64
C LEU A 216 -6.88 -41.27 -15.15
N TRP A 217 -7.77 -40.28 -15.30
CA TRP A 217 -9.14 -40.47 -15.77
C TRP A 217 -9.20 -41.00 -17.22
N MET A 218 -8.30 -40.53 -18.09
CA MET A 218 -8.19 -41.05 -19.46
C MET A 218 -7.74 -42.52 -19.51
N ILE A 219 -6.88 -42.94 -18.57
CA ILE A 219 -6.45 -44.36 -18.47
C ILE A 219 -7.57 -45.21 -17.89
N ASP A 220 -8.36 -44.66 -16.96
CA ASP A 220 -9.45 -45.36 -16.28
C ASP A 220 -10.80 -45.31 -17.03
N GLU A 221 -10.75 -45.02 -18.33
CA GLU A 221 -11.86 -44.98 -19.30
C GLU A 221 -12.94 -43.89 -19.06
N TYR A 222 -12.66 -42.88 -18.21
CA TYR A 222 -13.52 -41.71 -17.98
C TYR A 222 -13.34 -40.61 -19.05
N TYR A 223 -13.50 -40.98 -20.33
CA TYR A 223 -13.12 -40.12 -21.46
C TYR A 223 -13.92 -38.82 -21.55
N TYR A 224 -15.25 -38.89 -21.36
CA TYR A 224 -16.13 -37.72 -21.52
C TYR A 224 -15.87 -36.69 -20.43
N TYR A 225 -15.75 -37.16 -19.18
CA TYR A 225 -15.48 -36.31 -18.03
C TYR A 225 -14.11 -35.63 -18.15
N ALA A 226 -13.05 -36.41 -18.46
CA ALA A 226 -11.71 -35.89 -18.65
C ALA A 226 -11.62 -34.83 -19.78
N LEU A 227 -12.30 -35.07 -20.90
CA LEU A 227 -12.33 -34.14 -22.04
C LEU A 227 -13.02 -32.82 -21.69
N CYS A 228 -14.17 -32.86 -21.01
CA CYS A 228 -14.89 -31.66 -20.60
C CYS A 228 -14.06 -30.78 -19.65
N ILE A 229 -13.43 -31.39 -18.63
CA ILE A 229 -12.57 -30.66 -17.69
C ILE A 229 -11.35 -30.08 -18.40
N LEU A 230 -10.76 -30.80 -19.36
CA LEU A 230 -9.65 -30.29 -20.17
C LEU A 230 -10.07 -29.03 -20.96
N LEU A 231 -11.23 -29.05 -21.63
CA LEU A 231 -11.75 -27.91 -22.39
C LEU A 231 -11.98 -26.67 -21.50
N ILE A 232 -12.61 -26.86 -20.34
CA ILE A 232 -12.85 -25.77 -19.36
C ILE A 232 -11.53 -25.18 -18.88
N SER A 233 -10.52 -26.03 -18.64
CA SER A 233 -9.20 -25.60 -18.17
C SER A 233 -8.45 -24.78 -19.23
N ILE A 234 -8.52 -25.20 -20.50
CA ILE A 234 -7.92 -24.46 -21.61
C ILE A 234 -8.54 -23.07 -21.73
N VAL A 235 -9.88 -22.96 -21.66
CA VAL A 235 -10.58 -21.67 -21.69
C VAL A 235 -10.18 -20.80 -20.50
N SER A 236 -10.19 -21.35 -19.29
CA SER A 236 -9.81 -20.65 -18.05
C SER A 236 -8.38 -20.10 -18.11
N ILE A 237 -7.42 -20.94 -18.51
CA ILE A 237 -6.01 -20.54 -18.68
C ILE A 237 -5.90 -19.48 -19.78
N GLY A 238 -6.60 -19.63 -20.90
CA GLY A 238 -6.59 -18.65 -21.99
C GLY A 238 -7.05 -17.25 -21.54
N VAL A 239 -8.15 -17.17 -20.79
CA VAL A 239 -8.66 -15.91 -20.22
C VAL A 239 -7.65 -15.31 -19.24
N SER A 240 -7.13 -16.10 -18.30
CA SER A 240 -6.13 -15.66 -17.32
C SER A 240 -4.86 -15.10 -17.99
N LEU A 241 -4.35 -15.77 -19.04
CA LEU A 241 -3.17 -15.33 -19.78
C LEU A 241 -3.41 -14.03 -20.56
N TYR A 242 -4.58 -13.90 -21.19
CA TYR A 242 -4.96 -12.68 -21.90
C TYR A 242 -5.04 -11.48 -20.94
N GLU A 243 -5.72 -11.65 -19.80
CA GLU A 243 -5.87 -10.60 -18.78
C GLU A 243 -4.51 -10.20 -18.18
N THR A 244 -3.69 -11.17 -17.78
CA THR A 244 -2.37 -10.92 -17.19
C THR A 244 -1.46 -10.17 -18.15
N ARG A 245 -1.41 -10.56 -19.42
CA ARG A 245 -0.59 -9.87 -20.43
C ARG A 245 -1.12 -8.47 -20.73
N ARG A 246 -2.43 -8.31 -20.86
CA ARG A 246 -3.06 -7.00 -21.09
C ARG A 246 -2.69 -6.02 -19.98
N GLN A 247 -2.76 -6.46 -18.72
CA GLN A 247 -2.35 -5.65 -17.57
C GLN A 247 -0.86 -5.27 -17.63
N SER A 248 0.03 -6.21 -17.97
CA SER A 248 1.48 -5.91 -18.11
C SER A 248 1.77 -4.91 -19.24
N ILE A 249 1.04 -4.99 -20.36
CA ILE A 249 1.21 -4.04 -21.49
C ILE A 249 0.74 -2.64 -21.09
N THR A 250 -0.44 -2.54 -20.45
CA THR A 250 -0.96 -1.25 -19.98
C THR A 250 0.02 -0.59 -19.01
N LEU A 251 0.58 -1.35 -18.05
CA LEU A 251 1.56 -0.82 -17.11
C LEU A 251 2.87 -0.39 -17.80
N ARG A 252 3.36 -1.16 -18.78
CA ARG A 252 4.54 -0.78 -19.58
C ARG A 252 4.33 0.54 -20.31
N ASN A 253 3.16 0.73 -20.93
CA ASN A 253 2.85 1.95 -21.66
C ASN A 253 2.72 3.18 -20.75
N MET A 254 2.28 3.01 -19.50
CA MET A 254 2.22 4.09 -18.50
C MET A 254 3.61 4.46 -17.95
N ALA A 255 4.49 3.47 -17.78
CA ALA A 255 5.82 3.67 -17.21
C ALA A 255 6.86 4.18 -18.23
N ARG A 256 6.79 3.72 -19.49
CA ARG A 256 7.78 4.02 -20.51
C ARG A 256 7.62 5.45 -21.04
N LEU A 257 8.64 6.28 -20.84
CA LEU A 257 8.75 7.64 -21.36
C LEU A 257 10.02 7.76 -22.19
N VAL A 258 9.89 8.07 -23.49
CA VAL A 258 11.02 8.32 -24.39
C VAL A 258 10.76 9.61 -25.16
N THR A 259 11.64 10.59 -24.99
CA THR A 259 11.55 11.92 -25.61
C THR A 259 12.92 12.34 -26.13
N LYS A 260 12.97 13.33 -27.03
CA LYS A 260 14.24 13.97 -27.42
C LYS A 260 14.51 15.12 -26.48
N VAL A 261 15.75 15.23 -26.01
CA VAL A 261 16.21 16.31 -25.13
C VAL A 261 17.47 16.93 -25.67
N THR A 262 17.69 18.21 -25.36
CA THR A 262 18.92 18.92 -25.73
C THR A 262 19.89 18.87 -24.56
N ILE A 263 21.10 18.36 -24.81
CA ILE A 263 22.18 18.31 -23.82
C ILE A 263 23.32 19.23 -24.23
N ARG A 264 24.01 19.82 -23.26
CA ARG A 264 25.24 20.58 -23.45
C ARG A 264 26.44 19.70 -23.11
N ARG A 265 27.42 19.64 -24.01
CA ARG A 265 28.72 18.95 -23.81
C ARG A 265 29.77 19.91 -23.26
N ASP A 266 30.85 19.39 -22.68
CA ASP A 266 31.96 20.22 -22.15
C ASP A 266 32.61 21.14 -23.21
N SER A 267 32.51 20.78 -24.49
CA SER A 267 32.90 21.62 -25.63
C SER A 267 32.02 22.85 -25.85
N GLY A 268 30.90 22.97 -25.13
CA GLY A 268 29.88 24.01 -25.29
C GLY A 268 28.86 23.76 -26.40
N VAL A 269 28.97 22.65 -27.15
CA VAL A 269 28.04 22.29 -28.21
C VAL A 269 26.75 21.71 -27.60
N GLU A 270 25.61 22.19 -28.09
CA GLU A 270 24.29 21.67 -27.74
C GLU A 270 23.85 20.62 -28.78
N GLU A 271 23.52 19.41 -28.30
CA GLU A 271 23.17 18.26 -29.12
C GLU A 271 21.80 17.72 -28.72
N SER A 272 20.96 17.34 -29.70
CA SER A 272 19.68 16.69 -29.42
C SER A 272 19.85 15.18 -29.35
N VAL A 273 19.67 14.61 -28.17
CA VAL A 273 19.89 13.19 -27.87
C VAL A 273 18.59 12.53 -27.39
N SER A 274 18.48 11.21 -27.55
CA SER A 274 17.37 10.44 -27.00
C SER A 274 17.45 10.41 -25.48
N SER A 275 16.31 10.55 -24.80
CA SER A 275 16.24 10.51 -23.34
C SER A 275 16.74 9.19 -22.74
N GLU A 276 16.78 8.10 -23.51
CA GLU A 276 17.29 6.78 -23.08
C GLU A 276 18.80 6.79 -22.79
N GLU A 277 19.55 7.75 -23.36
CA GLU A 277 21.01 7.83 -23.25
C GLU A 277 21.48 8.75 -22.12
N LEU A 278 20.55 9.39 -21.42
CA LEU A 278 20.87 10.30 -20.31
C LEU A 278 21.51 9.55 -19.15
N VAL A 279 22.57 10.15 -18.60
CA VAL A 279 23.24 9.68 -17.39
C VAL A 279 23.30 10.78 -16.34
N PRO A 280 23.40 10.43 -15.05
CA PRO A 280 23.65 11.43 -14.01
C PRO A 280 24.90 12.26 -14.32
N GLY A 281 24.75 13.58 -14.26
CA GLY A 281 25.77 14.57 -14.59
C GLY A 281 25.59 15.26 -15.94
N ASP A 282 24.78 14.72 -16.85
CA ASP A 282 24.46 15.38 -18.13
C ASP A 282 23.78 16.74 -17.88
N CYS A 283 24.16 17.75 -18.66
CA CYS A 283 23.59 19.11 -18.58
C CYS A 283 22.46 19.27 -19.61
N LEU A 284 21.22 19.37 -19.13
CA LEU A 284 20.01 19.57 -19.92
C LEU A 284 19.73 21.05 -20.18
N VAL A 285 19.38 21.36 -21.44
CA VAL A 285 18.87 22.67 -21.85
C VAL A 285 17.37 22.58 -22.06
N ILE A 286 16.61 23.28 -21.22
CA ILE A 286 15.15 23.26 -21.21
C ILE A 286 14.64 24.40 -22.10
N PRO A 287 13.77 24.12 -23.10
CA PRO A 287 13.20 25.13 -23.99
C PRO A 287 12.16 25.99 -23.26
N GLN A 288 11.84 27.15 -23.83
CA GLN A 288 10.91 28.12 -23.21
C GLN A 288 9.48 27.57 -23.09
N GLU A 289 9.05 26.78 -24.06
CA GLU A 289 7.74 26.12 -24.13
C GLU A 289 7.61 24.94 -23.15
N GLY A 290 8.69 24.62 -22.42
CA GLY A 290 8.74 23.48 -21.52
C GLY A 290 8.86 22.13 -22.26
N LEU A 291 9.01 21.07 -21.49
CA LEU A 291 9.10 19.69 -21.94
C LEU A 291 8.58 18.73 -20.87
N LEU A 292 8.23 17.50 -21.25
CA LEU A 292 7.93 16.44 -20.30
C LEU A 292 9.24 15.84 -19.79
N MET A 293 9.51 15.98 -18.49
CA MET A 293 10.80 15.61 -17.90
C MET A 293 11.03 14.10 -17.95
N PRO A 294 12.10 13.60 -18.59
CA PRO A 294 12.38 12.17 -18.67
C PRO A 294 13.23 11.61 -17.52
N CYS A 295 13.79 12.47 -16.67
CA CYS A 295 14.66 12.11 -15.54
C CYS A 295 14.50 13.10 -14.38
N ASP A 296 15.14 12.82 -13.25
CA ASP A 296 15.22 13.77 -12.14
C ASP A 296 16.47 14.65 -12.32
N ALA A 297 16.31 15.98 -12.32
CA ALA A 297 17.38 16.93 -12.59
C ALA A 297 17.36 18.12 -11.62
N ALA A 298 18.54 18.61 -11.23
CA ALA A 298 18.69 19.83 -10.42
C ALA A 298 18.76 21.06 -11.34
N LEU A 299 17.84 22.01 -11.16
CA LEU A 299 17.77 23.28 -11.87
C LEU A 299 18.89 24.21 -11.37
N LEU A 300 19.77 24.65 -12.27
CA LEU A 300 20.91 25.52 -11.93
C LEU A 300 20.69 26.97 -12.36
N VAL A 301 20.09 27.18 -13.53
CA VAL A 301 19.84 28.52 -14.09
C VAL A 301 18.44 28.60 -14.68
N GLY A 302 17.77 29.71 -14.43
CA GLY A 302 16.39 29.96 -14.86
C GLY A 302 15.34 29.50 -13.85
N GLU A 303 14.10 29.84 -14.13
CA GLU A 303 12.91 29.46 -13.36
C GLU A 303 11.99 28.62 -14.24
N CYS A 304 11.42 27.57 -13.65
CA CYS A 304 10.57 26.62 -14.38
C CYS A 304 9.21 26.50 -13.68
N LEU A 305 8.12 26.68 -14.43
CA LEU A 305 6.77 26.37 -13.95
C LEU A 305 6.46 24.91 -14.30
N VAL A 306 6.20 24.08 -13.29
CA VAL A 306 6.07 22.62 -13.44
C VAL A 306 4.71 22.16 -12.95
N ASN A 307 4.02 21.36 -13.75
CA ASN A 307 2.89 20.56 -13.28
C ASN A 307 3.41 19.23 -12.71
N GLU A 308 3.37 19.10 -11.38
CA GLU A 308 3.80 17.90 -10.67
C GLU A 308 2.67 16.91 -10.39
N SER A 309 1.46 17.14 -10.90
CA SER A 309 0.27 16.31 -10.61
C SER A 309 0.48 14.80 -10.78
N MET A 310 1.32 14.36 -11.73
CA MET A 310 1.66 12.94 -11.88
C MET A 310 2.33 12.34 -10.64
N LEU A 311 3.16 13.12 -9.93
CA LEU A 311 3.91 12.66 -8.76
C LEU A 311 3.27 13.09 -7.44
N THR A 312 2.72 14.30 -7.37
CA THR A 312 2.16 14.87 -6.14
C THR A 312 0.66 14.61 -5.99
N GLY A 313 -0.04 14.37 -7.11
CA GLY A 313 -1.49 14.36 -7.17
C GLY A 313 -2.13 15.75 -7.15
N GLU A 314 -1.35 16.79 -6.90
CA GLU A 314 -1.82 18.18 -6.85
C GLU A 314 -1.86 18.76 -8.26
N SER A 315 -3.02 19.29 -8.67
CA SER A 315 -3.25 19.84 -10.01
C SER A 315 -2.63 21.23 -10.22
N VAL A 316 -2.22 21.90 -9.13
CA VAL A 316 -1.68 23.26 -9.16
C VAL A 316 -0.21 23.25 -9.59
N PRO A 317 0.16 23.97 -10.65
CA PRO A 317 1.56 24.13 -11.05
C PRO A 317 2.42 24.80 -9.98
N VAL A 318 3.65 24.30 -9.82
CA VAL A 318 4.64 24.76 -8.84
C VAL A 318 5.79 25.47 -9.57
N LEU A 319 6.20 26.63 -9.05
CA LEU A 319 7.37 27.35 -9.52
C LEU A 319 8.65 26.77 -8.91
N LYS A 320 9.61 26.41 -9.77
CA LYS A 320 10.93 25.89 -9.42
C LYS A 320 11.99 26.96 -9.59
N THR A 321 12.89 27.04 -8.63
CA THR A 321 13.95 28.05 -8.54
C THR A 321 15.32 27.42 -8.68
N PRO A 322 16.33 28.15 -9.19
CA PRO A 322 17.68 27.61 -9.35
C PRO A 322 18.34 27.27 -8.01
N LEU A 323 19.20 26.25 -8.02
CA LEU A 323 19.97 25.78 -6.86
C LEU A 323 20.97 26.86 -6.40
N PRO A 324 21.00 27.23 -5.11
CA PRO A 324 21.96 28.21 -4.62
C PRO A 324 23.40 27.68 -4.71
N SER A 325 24.37 28.59 -4.80
CA SER A 325 25.78 28.24 -4.77
C SER A 325 26.23 28.00 -3.32
N GLY A 326 26.80 26.83 -3.02
CA GLY A 326 27.28 26.47 -1.67
C GLY A 326 27.97 25.09 -1.63
N ASP A 327 28.45 24.69 -0.45
CA ASP A 327 29.13 23.41 -0.21
C ASP A 327 28.22 22.40 0.53
N VAL A 328 26.91 22.57 0.42
CA VAL A 328 25.92 21.68 1.03
C VAL A 328 25.70 20.48 0.12
N THR A 329 25.56 19.29 0.71
CA THR A 329 25.22 18.04 0.01
C THR A 329 23.82 18.13 -0.57
N TYR A 330 23.70 17.87 -1.87
CA TYR A 330 22.42 17.85 -2.58
C TYR A 330 21.60 16.61 -2.23
N SER A 331 20.32 16.82 -1.95
CA SER A 331 19.37 15.72 -1.79
C SER A 331 18.07 16.07 -2.52
N ALA A 332 17.61 15.19 -3.42
CA ALA A 332 16.38 15.43 -4.18
C ALA A 332 15.14 15.65 -3.28
N ASP A 333 15.10 15.01 -2.11
CA ASP A 333 14.01 15.16 -1.14
C ASP A 333 14.13 16.46 -0.34
N GLY A 334 15.34 16.81 0.11
CA GLY A 334 15.61 18.06 0.83
C GLY A 334 15.49 19.31 -0.07
N ASP A 335 15.92 19.19 -1.32
CA ASP A 335 16.04 20.25 -2.32
C ASP A 335 14.96 20.19 -3.39
N ARG A 336 13.80 19.59 -3.08
CA ARG A 336 12.66 19.38 -3.99
C ARG A 336 12.30 20.58 -4.88
N ARG A 337 12.57 21.81 -4.45
CA ARG A 337 12.29 23.07 -5.17
C ARG A 337 13.23 23.38 -6.30
N HIS A 338 14.45 22.89 -6.16
CA HIS A 338 15.51 22.97 -7.14
C HIS A 338 15.50 21.72 -8.02
N THR A 339 14.79 20.66 -7.62
CA THR A 339 14.66 19.43 -8.41
C THR A 339 13.43 19.45 -9.32
N LEU A 340 13.66 19.09 -10.59
CA LEU A 340 12.67 18.75 -11.61
C LEU A 340 12.57 17.23 -11.66
N PHE A 341 11.37 16.67 -11.57
CA PHE A 341 11.20 15.22 -11.46
C PHE A 341 10.72 14.56 -12.75
N CYS A 342 11.11 13.29 -12.95
CA CYS A 342 10.68 12.46 -14.06
C CYS A 342 9.15 12.31 -14.11
N GLY A 343 8.57 12.51 -15.30
CA GLY A 343 7.13 12.48 -15.55
C GLY A 343 6.41 13.81 -15.28
N THR A 344 7.08 14.82 -14.72
CA THR A 344 6.46 16.14 -14.54
C THR A 344 6.47 16.94 -15.84
N GLN A 345 5.38 17.68 -16.09
CA GLN A 345 5.27 18.51 -17.28
C GLN A 345 5.78 19.92 -16.97
N LEU A 346 6.91 20.32 -17.55
CA LEU A 346 7.31 21.72 -17.55
C LEU A 346 6.37 22.48 -18.49
N ILE A 347 5.66 23.46 -17.93
CA ILE A 347 4.74 24.32 -18.67
C ILE A 347 5.50 25.47 -19.33
N GLN A 348 6.46 26.05 -18.59
CA GLN A 348 7.22 27.21 -19.05
C GLN A 348 8.58 27.29 -18.36
N ALA A 349 9.61 27.71 -19.10
CA ALA A 349 10.93 28.02 -18.55
C ALA A 349 11.35 29.46 -18.92
N LYS A 350 11.88 30.22 -17.96
CA LYS A 350 12.29 31.62 -18.13
C LYS A 350 13.69 31.88 -17.54
N GLY A 351 14.47 32.75 -18.18
CA GLY A 351 15.64 33.39 -17.57
C GLY A 351 16.97 32.64 -17.61
N GLY A 352 17.09 31.54 -18.37
CA GLY A 352 18.26 30.67 -18.40
C GLY A 352 19.34 30.95 -19.46
N GLY A 353 18.97 31.46 -20.64
CA GLY A 353 19.87 31.60 -21.79
C GLY A 353 20.35 33.02 -22.12
N PRO A 354 21.34 33.19 -23.02
CA PRO A 354 21.68 34.47 -23.62
C PRO A 354 20.46 35.01 -24.39
N GLY A 355 19.85 36.08 -23.89
CA GLY A 355 18.56 36.59 -24.39
C GLY A 355 17.34 36.28 -23.49
N GLY A 356 17.53 35.59 -22.36
CA GLY A 356 16.50 35.39 -21.34
C GLY A 356 15.53 34.22 -21.57
N SER A 357 15.74 33.39 -22.59
CA SER A 357 14.91 32.22 -22.91
C SER A 357 15.45 30.92 -22.31
N GLY A 358 14.56 30.00 -21.91
CA GLY A 358 14.89 28.65 -21.44
C GLY A 358 15.42 28.55 -20.00
N ALA A 359 15.90 27.36 -19.62
CA ALA A 359 16.52 27.05 -18.33
C ALA A 359 17.60 25.95 -18.48
N VAL A 360 18.50 25.81 -17.50
CA VAL A 360 19.58 24.81 -17.50
C VAL A 360 19.50 23.96 -16.23
N ALA A 361 19.50 22.65 -16.38
CA ALA A 361 19.43 21.68 -15.27
C ALA A 361 20.43 20.54 -15.46
N VAL A 362 20.92 19.93 -14.38
CA VAL A 362 21.84 18.79 -14.42
C VAL A 362 21.13 17.53 -13.95
N VAL A 363 21.27 16.44 -14.71
CA VAL A 363 20.65 15.14 -14.39
C VAL A 363 21.23 14.59 -13.09
N THR A 364 20.36 14.17 -12.17
CA THR A 364 20.76 13.61 -10.87
C THR A 364 20.46 12.12 -10.79
N ASN A 365 19.24 11.70 -11.17
CA ASN A 365 18.82 10.30 -11.18
C ASN A 365 18.14 9.94 -12.51
N THR A 366 18.30 8.69 -12.94
CA THR A 366 17.75 8.13 -14.18
C THR A 366 17.08 6.77 -13.95
N GLY A 367 16.14 6.39 -14.83
CA GLY A 367 15.46 5.09 -14.81
C GLY A 367 14.71 4.81 -13.50
N PHE A 368 14.92 3.61 -12.94
CA PHE A 368 14.30 3.17 -11.69
C PHE A 368 14.77 3.94 -10.44
N PHE A 369 15.86 4.70 -10.53
CA PHE A 369 16.35 5.54 -9.43
C PHE A 369 15.63 6.89 -9.32
N THR A 370 14.84 7.26 -10.35
CA THR A 370 13.99 8.46 -10.28
C THR A 370 12.83 8.26 -9.30
N ALA A 371 12.24 9.36 -8.83
CA ALA A 371 11.03 9.31 -8.01
C ALA A 371 9.90 8.50 -8.68
N LYS A 372 9.67 8.71 -9.99
CA LYS A 372 8.70 7.92 -10.79
C LYS A 372 9.10 6.45 -10.89
N GLY A 373 10.38 6.17 -11.12
CA GLY A 373 10.92 4.82 -11.19
C GLY A 373 10.70 4.01 -9.92
N HIS A 374 10.95 4.63 -8.76
CA HIS A 374 10.73 4.00 -7.46
C HIS A 374 9.25 3.68 -7.21
N LEU A 375 8.33 4.57 -7.62
CA LEU A 375 6.89 4.31 -7.59
C LEU A 375 6.50 3.11 -8.46
N VAL A 376 6.99 3.05 -9.70
CA VAL A 376 6.70 1.93 -10.62
C VAL A 376 7.28 0.61 -10.12
N SER A 377 8.53 0.60 -9.62
CA SER A 377 9.14 -0.59 -8.99
C SER A 377 8.26 -1.14 -7.86
N SER A 378 7.76 -0.25 -7.02
CA SER A 378 6.90 -0.60 -5.89
C SER A 378 5.55 -1.19 -6.30
N ILE A 379 5.03 -0.82 -7.48
CA ILE A 379 3.81 -1.40 -8.08
C ILE A 379 4.09 -2.80 -8.65
N LEU A 380 5.26 -2.99 -9.28
CA LEU A 380 5.67 -4.26 -9.88
C LEU A 380 6.04 -5.33 -8.85
N TYR A 381 6.62 -4.90 -7.73
CA TYR A 381 7.12 -5.75 -6.67
C TYR A 381 6.40 -5.41 -5.34
N PRO A 382 5.08 -5.67 -5.24
CA PRO A 382 4.32 -5.34 -4.05
C PRO A 382 4.70 -6.25 -2.88
N GLN A 383 4.65 -5.71 -1.66
CA GLN A 383 4.88 -6.52 -0.47
C GLN A 383 3.87 -7.68 -0.36
N PRO A 384 4.34 -8.88 0.07
CA PRO A 384 3.50 -10.08 0.11
C PRO A 384 2.39 -9.96 1.16
N ILE A 385 1.16 -10.29 0.75
CA ILE A 385 -0.01 -10.26 1.63
C ILE A 385 0.00 -11.50 2.54
N ASP A 386 0.44 -11.38 3.80
CA ASP A 386 0.30 -12.48 4.80
C ASP A 386 -1.15 -12.54 5.34
N PHE A 387 -2.05 -13.13 4.55
CA PHE A 387 -3.43 -13.36 4.96
C PHE A 387 -3.68 -14.82 5.36
N ARG A 388 -4.12 -15.02 6.62
CA ARG A 388 -4.28 -16.35 7.23
C ARG A 388 -5.20 -17.29 6.45
N PHE A 389 -6.20 -16.77 5.74
CA PHE A 389 -7.14 -17.58 4.97
C PHE A 389 -6.44 -18.42 3.90
N TYR A 390 -5.56 -17.83 3.08
CA TYR A 390 -4.85 -18.55 2.00
C TYR A 390 -3.83 -19.56 2.56
N ARG A 391 -3.19 -19.21 3.68
CA ARG A 391 -2.28 -20.15 4.35
C ARG A 391 -3.04 -21.33 4.97
N ASP A 392 -4.20 -21.06 5.55
CA ASP A 392 -5.02 -22.10 6.17
C ASP A 392 -5.72 -22.96 5.10
N SER A 393 -6.06 -22.44 3.91
CA SER A 393 -6.58 -23.25 2.81
C SER A 393 -5.54 -24.25 2.30
N ALA A 394 -4.27 -23.84 2.18
CA ALA A 394 -3.18 -24.77 1.86
C ALA A 394 -3.00 -25.86 2.93
N LYS A 395 -3.07 -25.51 4.22
CA LYS A 395 -3.04 -26.50 5.32
C LYS A 395 -4.25 -27.43 5.29
N PHE A 396 -5.42 -26.92 4.95
CA PHE A 396 -6.63 -27.72 4.85
C PHE A 396 -6.54 -28.73 3.71
N LEU A 397 -5.96 -28.35 2.57
CA LEU A 397 -5.69 -29.30 1.47
C LEU A 397 -4.79 -30.46 1.93
N LEU A 398 -3.81 -30.22 2.81
CA LEU A 398 -3.02 -31.30 3.41
C LEU A 398 -3.85 -32.22 4.32
N ILE A 399 -4.80 -31.66 5.09
CA ILE A 399 -5.73 -32.45 5.91
C ILE A 399 -6.63 -33.32 5.00
N LEU A 400 -7.13 -32.75 3.90
CA LEU A 400 -7.93 -33.47 2.93
C LEU A 400 -7.12 -34.59 2.26
N GLY A 401 -5.85 -34.34 1.93
CA GLY A 401 -4.92 -35.36 1.45
C GLY A 401 -4.67 -36.49 2.46
N PHE A 402 -4.66 -36.19 3.76
CA PHE A 402 -4.58 -37.21 4.80
C PHE A 402 -5.86 -38.06 4.91
N ILE A 403 -7.04 -37.45 4.76
CA ILE A 403 -8.30 -38.20 4.70
C ILE A 403 -8.34 -39.08 3.44
N ALA A 404 -7.92 -38.52 2.30
CA ALA A 404 -7.82 -39.24 1.04
C ALA A 404 -6.89 -40.45 1.15
N SER A 405 -5.74 -40.33 1.80
CA SER A 405 -4.81 -41.46 1.97
C SER A 405 -5.39 -42.59 2.82
N ILE A 406 -6.20 -42.28 3.84
CA ILE A 406 -6.94 -43.30 4.61
C ILE A 406 -7.94 -44.03 3.69
N GLY A 407 -8.68 -43.28 2.87
CA GLY A 407 -9.60 -43.85 1.88
C GLY A 407 -8.90 -44.72 0.84
N THR A 408 -7.77 -44.25 0.32
CA THR A 408 -6.92 -44.99 -0.62
C THR A 408 -6.42 -46.30 -0.01
N ILE A 409 -5.97 -46.30 1.25
CA ILE A 409 -5.55 -47.53 1.95
C ILE A 409 -6.74 -48.50 2.08
N TYR A 410 -7.91 -48.01 2.46
CA TYR A 410 -9.12 -48.84 2.57
C TYR A 410 -9.47 -49.49 1.21
N ILE A 411 -9.56 -48.70 0.15
CA ILE A 411 -9.87 -49.20 -1.20
C ILE A 411 -8.79 -50.14 -1.71
N PHE A 412 -7.52 -49.84 -1.47
CA PHE A 412 -6.42 -50.74 -1.82
C PHE A 412 -6.59 -52.12 -1.16
N VAL A 413 -6.93 -52.17 0.13
CA VAL A 413 -7.18 -53.43 0.85
C VAL A 413 -8.40 -54.18 0.29
N VAL A 414 -9.49 -53.47 0.00
CA VAL A 414 -10.71 -54.06 -0.58
C VAL A 414 -10.45 -54.64 -1.98
N LEU A 415 -9.79 -53.88 -2.85
CA LEU A 415 -9.44 -54.31 -4.21
C LEU A 415 -8.42 -55.45 -4.20
N TYR A 416 -7.43 -55.41 -3.30
CA TYR A 416 -6.45 -56.49 -3.13
C TYR A 416 -7.12 -57.81 -2.70
N ARG A 417 -8.02 -57.76 -1.70
CA ARG A 417 -8.78 -58.94 -1.26
C ARG A 417 -9.61 -59.56 -2.38
N THR A 418 -10.05 -58.73 -3.33
CA THR A 418 -10.89 -59.18 -4.43
C THR A 418 -10.10 -59.60 -5.69
N ARG A 419 -8.76 -59.67 -5.60
CA ARG A 419 -7.86 -60.19 -6.65
C ARG A 419 -7.98 -59.46 -8.00
N VAL A 420 -8.11 -58.13 -7.97
CA VAL A 420 -8.09 -57.28 -9.18
C VAL A 420 -6.65 -57.19 -9.74
N THR A 421 -6.51 -56.88 -11.04
CA THR A 421 -5.20 -56.73 -11.68
C THR A 421 -4.35 -55.62 -11.02
N TRP A 422 -3.03 -55.78 -11.02
CA TRP A 422 -2.11 -54.82 -10.38
C TRP A 422 -2.23 -53.39 -10.94
N LEU A 423 -2.47 -53.25 -12.25
CA LEU A 423 -2.63 -51.95 -12.90
C LEU A 423 -3.91 -51.24 -12.43
N GLN A 424 -5.04 -51.95 -12.44
CA GLN A 424 -6.32 -51.43 -11.96
C GLN A 424 -6.28 -51.13 -10.46
N LEU A 425 -5.58 -51.95 -9.66
CA LEU A 425 -5.38 -51.70 -8.23
C LEU A 425 -4.71 -50.35 -7.97
N ILE A 426 -3.63 -50.04 -8.69
CA ILE A 426 -2.90 -48.78 -8.54
C ILE A 426 -3.76 -47.61 -9.01
N ILE A 427 -4.31 -47.67 -10.23
CA ILE A 427 -5.08 -46.57 -10.83
C ILE A 427 -6.29 -46.22 -9.99
N ARG A 428 -7.13 -47.19 -9.63
CA ARG A 428 -8.35 -46.96 -8.85
C ARG A 428 -8.04 -46.47 -7.43
N SER A 429 -6.92 -46.89 -6.85
CA SER A 429 -6.48 -46.37 -5.55
C SER A 429 -6.02 -44.91 -5.61
N LEU A 430 -5.39 -44.49 -6.73
CA LEU A 430 -4.96 -43.11 -6.97
C LEU A 430 -6.13 -42.19 -7.36
N ASP A 431 -7.15 -42.71 -8.04
CA ASP A 431 -8.36 -41.96 -8.41
C ASP A 431 -9.13 -41.45 -7.17
N VAL A 432 -9.12 -42.20 -6.07
CA VAL A 432 -9.67 -41.74 -4.79
C VAL A 432 -9.02 -40.43 -4.30
N VAL A 433 -7.73 -40.23 -4.60
CA VAL A 433 -7.00 -39.00 -4.25
C VAL A 433 -7.41 -37.84 -5.15
N THR A 434 -7.65 -38.08 -6.44
CA THR A 434 -8.06 -37.05 -7.40
C THR A 434 -9.48 -36.55 -7.11
N ILE A 435 -10.39 -37.43 -6.68
CA ILE A 435 -11.76 -37.07 -6.28
C ILE A 435 -11.77 -36.25 -4.98
N ALA A 436 -10.88 -36.55 -4.03
CA ALA A 436 -10.84 -35.84 -2.76
C ALA A 436 -10.46 -34.36 -2.91
N VAL A 437 -9.63 -33.99 -3.89
CA VAL A 437 -9.12 -32.63 -4.08
C VAL A 437 -9.85 -31.94 -5.25
N PRO A 438 -10.76 -31.00 -4.97
CA PRO A 438 -11.59 -30.41 -6.01
C PRO A 438 -10.79 -29.47 -6.95
N PRO A 439 -10.80 -29.70 -8.27
CA PRO A 439 -9.98 -28.93 -9.23
C PRO A 439 -10.43 -27.47 -9.31
N ALA A 440 -11.73 -27.21 -9.13
CA ALA A 440 -12.30 -25.85 -9.19
C ALA A 440 -12.11 -25.03 -7.89
N LEU A 441 -11.44 -25.57 -6.87
CA LEU A 441 -11.30 -24.88 -5.57
C LEU A 441 -10.64 -23.49 -5.66
N PRO A 442 -9.52 -23.30 -6.39
CA PRO A 442 -8.92 -21.97 -6.51
C PRO A 442 -9.84 -20.97 -7.20
N ALA A 443 -10.51 -21.40 -8.28
CA ALA A 443 -11.44 -20.57 -9.05
C ALA A 443 -12.69 -20.19 -8.24
N ALA A 444 -13.21 -21.11 -7.44
CA ALA A 444 -14.34 -20.83 -6.55
C ALA A 444 -13.98 -19.74 -5.52
N ILE A 445 -12.78 -19.79 -4.94
CA ILE A 445 -12.33 -18.79 -3.96
C ILE A 445 -12.24 -17.39 -4.57
N THR A 446 -11.73 -17.28 -5.80
CA THR A 446 -11.55 -15.99 -6.51
C THR A 446 -12.86 -15.42 -7.06
N THR A 447 -13.84 -16.27 -7.38
CA THR A 447 -15.15 -15.84 -7.88
C THR A 447 -15.84 -14.82 -6.97
N GLY A 448 -15.79 -15.02 -5.64
CA GLY A 448 -16.32 -14.07 -4.67
C GLY A 448 -15.66 -12.68 -4.74
N THR A 449 -14.34 -12.64 -4.89
CA THR A 449 -13.58 -11.39 -5.01
C THR A 449 -13.80 -10.69 -6.34
N ILE A 450 -13.98 -11.43 -7.44
CA ILE A 450 -14.25 -10.85 -8.77
C ILE A 450 -15.60 -10.13 -8.77
N TYR A 451 -16.64 -10.74 -8.21
CA TYR A 451 -17.94 -10.08 -8.09
C TYR A 451 -17.89 -8.85 -7.16
N ALA A 452 -17.14 -8.92 -6.06
CA ALA A 452 -16.93 -7.76 -5.19
C ALA A 452 -16.20 -6.62 -5.91
N GLN A 453 -15.15 -6.94 -6.68
CA GLN A 453 -14.42 -5.96 -7.49
C GLN A 453 -15.33 -5.30 -8.54
N SER A 454 -16.17 -6.07 -9.23
CA SER A 454 -17.14 -5.52 -10.19
C SER A 454 -18.15 -4.58 -9.52
N ARG A 455 -18.66 -4.93 -8.33
CA ARG A 455 -19.58 -4.05 -7.57
C ARG A 455 -18.90 -2.77 -7.07
N LEU A 456 -17.65 -2.86 -6.61
CA LEU A 456 -16.86 -1.69 -6.21
C LEU A 456 -16.59 -0.76 -7.40
N LYS A 457 -16.22 -1.33 -8.56
CA LYS A 457 -16.01 -0.58 -9.81
C LYS A 457 -17.26 0.18 -10.23
N ASN A 458 -18.43 -0.45 -10.14
CA ASN A 458 -19.71 0.19 -10.45
C ASN A 458 -20.07 1.35 -9.50
N ARG A 459 -19.44 1.40 -8.31
CA ARG A 459 -19.57 2.50 -7.34
C ARG A 459 -18.40 3.48 -7.39
N GLY A 460 -17.57 3.44 -8.44
CA GLY A 460 -16.44 4.36 -8.62
C GLY A 460 -15.23 4.07 -7.73
N ILE A 461 -15.09 2.84 -7.21
CA ILE A 461 -13.91 2.39 -6.47
C ILE A 461 -13.17 1.35 -7.30
N PHE A 462 -11.98 1.71 -7.77
CA PHE A 462 -11.11 0.85 -8.56
C PHE A 462 -10.17 0.08 -7.64
N CYS A 463 -9.92 -1.18 -7.96
CA CYS A 463 -9.02 -2.04 -7.19
C CYS A 463 -8.00 -2.68 -8.13
N ILE A 464 -6.72 -2.48 -7.80
CA ILE A 464 -5.59 -3.02 -8.56
C ILE A 464 -5.25 -4.45 -8.10
N SER A 465 -5.44 -4.74 -6.81
CA SER A 465 -5.11 -6.05 -6.21
C SER A 465 -6.35 -6.71 -5.56
N PRO A 466 -7.10 -7.56 -6.29
CA PRO A 466 -8.34 -8.17 -5.81
C PRO A 466 -8.25 -8.92 -4.46
N PRO A 467 -7.15 -9.65 -4.13
CA PRO A 467 -7.03 -10.31 -2.83
C PRO A 467 -7.11 -9.35 -1.63
N ARG A 468 -6.73 -8.07 -1.79
CA ARG A 468 -6.83 -7.07 -0.71
C ARG A 468 -8.27 -6.74 -0.32
N ILE A 469 -9.26 -7.01 -1.19
CA ILE A 469 -10.69 -6.86 -0.87
C ILE A 469 -11.07 -7.73 0.34
N ASN A 470 -10.56 -8.97 0.42
CA ASN A 470 -10.80 -9.85 1.55
C ASN A 470 -10.13 -9.36 2.85
N VAL A 471 -9.01 -8.64 2.72
CA VAL A 471 -8.29 -8.03 3.85
C VAL A 471 -9.11 -6.87 4.44
N CYS A 472 -9.83 -6.11 3.62
CA CYS A 472 -10.76 -5.05 4.07
C CYS A 472 -11.79 -5.57 5.08
N GLY A 473 -12.22 -6.83 4.96
CA GLY A 473 -13.14 -7.46 5.90
C GLY A 473 -12.60 -7.61 7.33
N LYS A 474 -11.29 -7.42 7.53
CA LYS A 474 -10.57 -7.61 8.80
C LYS A 474 -9.93 -6.37 9.37
N VAL A 475 -10.08 -5.23 8.71
CA VAL A 475 -9.60 -3.95 9.19
C VAL A 475 -10.15 -3.68 10.59
N SER A 476 -9.28 -3.11 11.42
CA SER A 476 -9.56 -2.83 12.84
C SER A 476 -9.22 -1.40 13.23
N LEU A 477 -8.38 -0.75 12.44
CA LEU A 477 -7.94 0.61 12.61
C LEU A 477 -7.86 1.24 11.24
N PHE A 478 -8.35 2.47 11.10
CA PHE A 478 -8.26 3.27 9.89
C PHE A 478 -7.58 4.60 10.21
N CYS A 479 -6.47 4.87 9.52
CA CYS A 479 -5.77 6.14 9.55
C CYS A 479 -6.37 7.06 8.47
N PHE A 480 -6.59 8.33 8.79
CA PHE A 480 -7.09 9.34 7.88
C PHE A 480 -6.14 10.53 7.84
N ASP A 481 -5.79 10.99 6.63
CA ASP A 481 -5.25 12.34 6.49
C ASP A 481 -6.32 13.40 6.78
N LYS A 482 -5.88 14.62 7.10
CA LYS A 482 -6.78 15.72 7.46
C LYS A 482 -7.15 16.58 6.24
N THR A 483 -6.15 17.10 5.54
CA THR A 483 -6.33 18.11 4.49
C THR A 483 -6.74 17.40 3.21
N GLY A 484 -7.79 17.88 2.53
CA GLY A 484 -8.35 17.25 1.32
C GLY A 484 -8.99 15.86 1.53
N THR A 485 -8.67 15.14 2.61
CA THR A 485 -9.37 13.91 3.01
C THR A 485 -10.57 14.16 3.94
N LEU A 486 -10.36 14.71 5.15
CA LEU A 486 -11.43 14.99 6.11
C LEU A 486 -12.02 16.39 5.94
N THR A 487 -11.19 17.34 5.55
CA THR A 487 -11.56 18.72 5.22
C THR A 487 -11.61 18.93 3.72
N GLU A 488 -12.28 19.99 3.28
CA GLU A 488 -12.26 20.43 1.88
C GLU A 488 -10.85 20.83 1.43
N GLU A 489 -10.62 20.80 0.11
CA GLU A 489 -9.39 21.30 -0.53
C GLU A 489 -9.50 22.82 -0.65
N GLY A 490 -8.81 23.54 0.22
CA GLY A 490 -8.82 25.00 0.24
C GLY A 490 -8.81 25.60 1.63
N LEU A 491 -8.54 26.89 1.69
CA LEU A 491 -8.54 27.70 2.89
C LEU A 491 -9.37 28.94 2.63
N ASP A 492 -10.45 29.12 3.39
CA ASP A 492 -11.23 30.34 3.33
C ASP A 492 -10.64 31.39 4.27
N VAL A 493 -10.58 32.64 3.81
CA VAL A 493 -10.15 33.76 4.63
C VAL A 493 -11.23 34.04 5.66
N TRP A 494 -10.90 33.90 6.94
CA TRP A 494 -11.80 34.20 8.05
C TRP A 494 -11.74 35.69 8.43
N GLY A 495 -10.54 36.29 8.35
CA GLY A 495 -10.34 37.71 8.55
C GLY A 495 -8.89 38.06 8.86
N VAL A 496 -8.64 39.36 9.01
CA VAL A 496 -7.32 39.96 9.24
C VAL A 496 -7.38 40.88 10.47
N MET A 497 -6.29 40.92 11.23
CA MET A 497 -6.09 41.85 12.36
C MET A 497 -4.77 42.58 12.20
N GLU A 498 -4.81 43.91 12.28
CA GLU A 498 -3.63 44.76 12.25
C GLU A 498 -3.03 44.89 13.66
N ALA A 499 -1.70 44.94 13.75
CA ALA A 499 -0.98 45.17 14.98
C ALA A 499 -0.53 46.63 15.05
N GLY A 500 -0.88 47.31 16.14
CA GLY A 500 -0.47 48.67 16.42
C GLY A 500 0.16 48.81 17.81
N PRO A 501 0.66 50.01 18.17
CA PRO A 501 1.26 50.27 19.48
C PRO A 501 0.28 50.09 20.66
N ALA A 502 -1.04 50.13 20.41
CA ALA A 502 -2.08 49.88 21.40
C ALA A 502 -2.52 48.39 21.49
N GLY A 503 -2.00 47.51 20.65
CA GLY A 503 -2.41 46.09 20.57
C GLY A 503 -2.93 45.70 19.19
N PHE A 504 -3.72 44.62 19.13
CA PHE A 504 -4.39 44.20 17.89
C PHE A 504 -5.69 44.98 17.65
N SER A 505 -5.96 45.32 16.39
CA SER A 505 -7.24 45.86 15.94
C SER A 505 -8.38 44.85 16.08
N ASP A 506 -9.62 45.29 15.86
CA ASP A 506 -10.74 44.36 15.68
C ASP A 506 -10.54 43.49 14.44
N LEU A 507 -11.17 42.31 14.45
CA LEU A 507 -11.16 41.37 13.33
C LEU A 507 -11.92 41.95 12.14
N VAL A 508 -11.23 42.14 11.01
CA VAL A 508 -11.85 42.55 9.75
C VAL A 508 -12.10 41.30 8.89
N PRO A 509 -13.37 40.90 8.65
CA PRO A 509 -13.67 39.68 7.89
C PRO A 509 -13.32 39.77 6.40
N ASP A 510 -13.51 40.95 5.78
CA ASP A 510 -13.21 41.20 4.38
C ASP A 510 -11.95 42.09 4.24
N PRO A 511 -10.82 41.56 3.74
CA PRO A 511 -9.59 42.34 3.56
C PRO A 511 -9.70 43.54 2.62
N ARG A 512 -10.76 43.66 1.82
CA ARG A 512 -11.02 44.84 0.98
C ARG A 512 -11.40 46.08 1.78
N LEU A 513 -11.89 45.89 3.00
CA LEU A 513 -12.31 46.96 3.91
C LEU A 513 -11.15 47.49 4.77
N LEU A 514 -9.95 46.91 4.65
CA LEU A 514 -8.74 47.42 5.32
C LEU A 514 -8.38 48.82 4.81
N ALA A 515 -7.96 49.68 5.73
CA ALA A 515 -7.40 50.98 5.39
C ALA A 515 -6.12 50.82 4.55
N PRO A 516 -5.84 51.72 3.59
CA PRO A 516 -4.64 51.67 2.77
C PRO A 516 -3.40 51.80 3.66
N GLY A 517 -2.56 50.76 3.67
CA GLY A 517 -1.41 50.65 4.57
C GLY A 517 -0.51 49.44 4.25
N PRO A 518 0.60 49.29 4.99
CA PRO A 518 1.61 48.26 4.72
C PRO A 518 1.06 46.82 4.88
N LEU A 519 0.05 46.59 5.72
CA LEU A 519 -0.60 45.27 5.84
C LEU A 519 -1.34 44.87 4.56
N GLN A 520 -2.09 45.81 3.96
CA GLN A 520 -2.81 45.57 2.70
C GLN A 520 -1.82 45.32 1.55
N SER A 521 -0.76 46.12 1.45
CA SER A 521 0.33 45.89 0.48
C SER A 521 1.05 44.57 0.73
N GLY A 522 1.26 44.18 1.99
CA GLY A 522 1.86 42.89 2.34
C GLY A 522 1.03 41.69 1.91
N LEU A 523 -0.29 41.74 2.12
CA LEU A 523 -1.24 40.71 1.66
C LEU A 523 -1.30 40.63 0.13
N ALA A 524 -1.21 41.76 -0.56
CA ALA A 524 -1.23 41.80 -2.02
C ALA A 524 0.10 41.35 -2.65
N CYS A 525 1.26 41.70 -2.08
CA CYS A 525 2.56 41.52 -2.75
C CYS A 525 3.38 40.32 -2.26
N CYS A 526 3.15 39.81 -1.05
CA CYS A 526 3.97 38.72 -0.49
C CYS A 526 3.48 37.35 -0.99
N HIS A 527 3.64 37.05 -2.28
CA HIS A 527 3.22 35.78 -2.91
C HIS A 527 4.17 35.33 -4.03
N THR A 528 3.98 34.08 -4.46
CA THR A 528 4.64 33.44 -5.61
C THR A 528 3.71 33.26 -6.81
N VAL A 529 2.42 33.61 -6.69
CA VAL A 529 1.44 33.58 -7.80
C VAL A 529 1.99 34.25 -9.08
N THR A 530 1.81 33.57 -10.20
CA THR A 530 2.19 33.97 -11.56
C THR A 530 0.99 33.95 -12.50
N LEU A 531 1.08 34.61 -13.65
CA LEU A 531 0.05 34.59 -14.69
C LEU A 531 0.40 33.58 -15.79
N LEU A 532 -0.50 32.62 -16.03
CA LEU A 532 -0.47 31.74 -17.21
C LEU A 532 -1.70 32.05 -18.06
N ASP A 533 -1.51 32.49 -19.30
CA ASP A 533 -2.59 32.86 -20.24
C ASP A 533 -3.65 33.81 -19.63
N GLY A 534 -3.21 34.73 -18.77
CA GLY A 534 -4.09 35.69 -18.10
C GLY A 534 -4.80 35.17 -16.83
N GLN A 535 -4.63 33.89 -16.46
CA GLN A 535 -5.13 33.33 -15.20
C GLN A 535 -4.04 33.31 -14.12
N ALA A 536 -4.41 33.69 -12.91
CA ALA A 536 -3.53 33.63 -11.75
C ALA A 536 -3.36 32.18 -11.29
N ILE A 537 -2.12 31.69 -11.29
CA ILE A 537 -1.75 30.34 -10.87
C ILE A 537 -0.71 30.43 -9.74
N GLY A 538 -0.91 29.65 -8.69
CA GLY A 538 0.00 29.55 -7.56
C GLY A 538 -0.62 28.75 -6.44
N ASP A 539 0.04 28.69 -5.29
CA ASP A 539 -0.47 27.99 -4.11
C ASP A 539 -1.89 28.49 -3.73
N PRO A 540 -2.86 27.59 -3.47
CA PRO A 540 -4.25 27.97 -3.18
C PRO A 540 -4.42 28.96 -2.03
N LEU A 541 -3.56 28.88 -1.00
CA LEU A 541 -3.56 29.81 0.13
C LEU A 541 -3.18 31.21 -0.35
N GLU A 542 -2.19 31.31 -1.23
CA GLU A 542 -1.74 32.58 -1.80
C GLU A 542 -2.74 33.16 -2.80
N LEU A 543 -3.36 32.30 -3.62
CA LEU A 543 -4.44 32.70 -4.52
C LEU A 543 -5.59 33.32 -3.71
N LYS A 544 -6.06 32.63 -2.66
CA LYS A 544 -7.11 33.14 -1.78
C LYS A 544 -6.71 34.44 -1.07
N MET A 545 -5.45 34.55 -0.66
CA MET A 545 -4.92 35.79 -0.09
C MET A 545 -4.99 36.96 -1.10
N VAL A 546 -4.49 36.78 -2.33
CA VAL A 546 -4.53 37.83 -3.36
C VAL A 546 -5.97 38.17 -3.79
N GLU A 547 -6.81 37.17 -4.01
CA GLU A 547 -8.24 37.32 -4.34
C GLU A 547 -9.01 38.10 -3.27
N SER A 548 -8.66 37.88 -1.98
CA SER A 548 -9.31 38.53 -0.86
C SER A 548 -9.05 40.04 -0.83
N VAL A 549 -7.88 40.51 -1.24
CA VAL A 549 -7.57 41.96 -1.31
C VAL A 549 -8.12 42.60 -2.60
N GLY A 550 -8.32 41.81 -3.66
CA GLY A 550 -8.87 42.28 -4.94
C GLY A 550 -7.90 43.10 -5.80
N TRP A 551 -6.60 42.99 -5.57
CA TRP A 551 -5.57 43.57 -6.43
C TRP A 551 -5.35 42.71 -7.68
N THR A 552 -4.98 43.35 -8.79
CA THR A 552 -4.72 42.67 -10.06
C THR A 552 -3.22 42.53 -10.31
N LEU A 553 -2.78 41.31 -10.58
CA LEU A 553 -1.42 40.97 -10.99
C LEU A 553 -1.23 41.31 -12.49
N GLN A 554 -0.07 41.85 -12.84
CA GLN A 554 0.40 42.01 -14.23
C GLN A 554 1.86 41.56 -14.32
N GLU A 555 2.18 40.72 -15.30
CA GLU A 555 3.57 40.32 -15.61
C GLU A 555 4.10 41.12 -16.82
N PRO A 556 5.42 41.40 -16.88
CA PRO A 556 6.01 42.03 -18.04
C PRO A 556 5.99 41.09 -19.25
N GLU A 557 5.38 41.54 -20.36
CA GLU A 557 5.52 40.90 -21.67
C GLU A 557 6.97 41.05 -22.18
N ALA A 558 7.37 40.27 -23.19
CA ALA A 558 8.74 40.16 -23.70
C ALA A 558 9.43 41.50 -24.10
N ALA A 559 8.67 42.60 -24.21
CA ALA A 559 9.19 43.97 -24.30
C ALA A 559 9.30 44.62 -22.90
N ALA A 560 10.31 44.20 -22.12
CA ALA A 560 10.48 44.54 -20.71
C ALA A 560 10.84 46.03 -20.42
N ASP A 561 11.15 46.84 -21.44
CA ASP A 561 11.77 48.15 -21.24
C ASP A 561 10.82 49.22 -20.65
N ALA A 562 9.52 49.17 -20.97
CA ALA A 562 8.56 50.17 -20.50
C ALA A 562 8.21 50.05 -19.01
N LEU A 563 8.05 48.82 -18.52
CA LEU A 563 7.77 48.52 -17.11
C LEU A 563 9.00 48.72 -16.23
N ASN A 564 10.18 48.32 -16.71
CA ASN A 564 11.43 48.57 -15.99
C ASN A 564 11.68 50.08 -15.83
N ALA A 565 11.35 50.90 -16.85
CA ALA A 565 11.44 52.36 -16.77
C ALA A 565 10.47 52.98 -15.75
N GLU A 566 9.23 52.46 -15.62
CA GLU A 566 8.24 52.95 -14.63
C GLU A 566 8.71 52.77 -13.17
N PHE A 567 9.53 51.75 -12.90
CA PHE A 567 10.01 51.39 -11.56
C PHE A 567 11.52 51.61 -11.38
N GLY A 568 12.11 52.58 -12.09
CA GLY A 568 13.48 53.06 -11.83
C GLY A 568 14.60 52.17 -12.37
N GLY A 569 14.35 51.45 -13.48
CA GLY A 569 15.35 50.61 -14.15
C GLY A 569 15.60 49.25 -13.49
N CYS A 570 14.86 48.90 -12.42
CA CYS A 570 14.94 47.59 -11.78
C CYS A 570 14.30 46.52 -12.68
N ARG A 571 14.86 45.31 -12.71
CA ARG A 571 14.22 44.16 -13.36
C ARG A 571 12.97 43.76 -12.57
N VAL A 572 11.80 44.09 -13.10
CA VAL A 572 10.51 43.79 -12.47
C VAL A 572 10.11 42.34 -12.79
N LEU A 573 9.71 41.57 -11.79
CA LEU A 573 9.15 40.22 -11.96
C LEU A 573 7.65 40.27 -12.18
N ALA A 574 6.95 41.14 -11.45
CA ALA A 574 5.50 41.32 -11.51
C ALA A 574 5.10 42.67 -10.92
N VAL A 575 3.97 43.22 -11.36
CA VAL A 575 3.37 44.45 -10.82
C VAL A 575 2.01 44.14 -10.25
N MET A 576 1.79 44.56 -9.00
CA MET A 576 0.51 44.48 -8.32
C MET A 576 -0.17 45.85 -8.36
N ARG A 577 -1.34 45.92 -9.01
CA ARG A 577 -2.14 47.15 -9.12
C ARG A 577 -3.40 47.07 -8.24
N PRO A 578 -3.70 48.12 -7.45
CA PRO A 578 -4.90 48.17 -6.62
C PRO A 578 -6.17 48.31 -7.48
N PRO A 579 -7.33 47.87 -6.97
CA PRO A 579 -8.60 48.01 -7.67
C PRO A 579 -8.98 49.49 -7.91
N PRO A 580 -9.65 49.83 -9.03
CA PRO A 580 -10.13 51.18 -9.30
C PRO A 580 -11.13 51.61 -8.21
N GLN A 581 -10.79 52.67 -7.46
CA GLN A 581 -11.58 53.12 -6.31
C GLN A 581 -12.97 53.66 -6.72
N ARG A 582 -14.00 53.38 -5.90
CA ARG A 582 -15.22 54.19 -5.88
C ARG A 582 -14.91 55.57 -5.26
N PRO A 583 -15.56 56.67 -5.67
CA PRO A 583 -15.08 58.05 -5.47
C PRO A 583 -15.03 58.62 -4.03
N GLN A 584 -15.05 57.80 -2.97
CA GLN A 584 -15.27 58.27 -1.59
C GLN A 584 -14.25 57.79 -0.52
N ALA A 585 -13.18 57.07 -0.87
CA ALA A 585 -12.17 56.65 0.11
C ALA A 585 -10.93 57.58 0.11
N TRP A 586 -10.60 58.16 1.26
CA TRP A 586 -9.35 58.93 1.46
C TRP A 586 -8.14 57.99 1.54
N GLY A 587 -7.13 58.23 0.70
CA GLY A 587 -5.88 57.48 0.61
C GLY A 587 -5.84 56.54 -0.59
N ALA A 588 -5.01 56.84 -1.59
CA ALA A 588 -4.79 55.96 -2.74
C ALA A 588 -3.67 54.96 -2.40
N SER A 589 -3.95 53.65 -2.46
CA SER A 589 -2.86 52.65 -2.47
C SER A 589 -2.05 52.82 -3.74
N GLU A 590 -0.73 52.81 -3.64
CA GLU A 590 0.17 52.89 -4.79
C GLU A 590 0.43 51.51 -5.41
N PRO A 591 0.65 51.43 -6.73
CA PRO A 591 1.09 50.19 -7.36
C PRO A 591 2.49 49.79 -6.88
N ALA A 592 2.70 48.50 -6.65
CA ALA A 592 3.96 47.95 -6.16
C ALA A 592 4.52 46.91 -7.14
N ALA A 593 5.79 47.07 -7.51
CA ALA A 593 6.50 46.12 -8.36
C ALA A 593 7.28 45.12 -7.49
N ILE A 594 7.12 43.83 -7.74
CA ILE A 594 7.90 42.75 -7.13
C ILE A 594 9.22 42.62 -7.90
N VAL A 595 10.33 42.79 -7.20
CA VAL A 595 11.69 42.75 -7.78
C VAL A 595 12.42 41.46 -7.42
N ARG A 596 12.20 40.94 -6.20
CA ARG A 596 12.82 39.69 -5.74
C ARG A 596 11.85 38.89 -4.88
N ARG A 597 11.85 37.58 -5.05
CA ARG A 597 11.06 36.63 -4.24
C ARG A 597 12.00 35.68 -3.51
N PHE A 598 11.76 35.50 -2.21
CA PHE A 598 12.32 34.42 -1.42
C PHE A 598 11.18 33.47 -1.08
N PRO A 599 11.00 32.37 -1.82
CA PRO A 599 9.85 31.51 -1.68
C PRO A 599 9.76 30.88 -0.28
N PHE A 600 8.54 30.52 0.11
CA PHE A 600 8.23 29.93 1.42
C PHE A 600 9.03 28.69 1.66
N SER A 601 9.94 28.60 2.63
CA SER A 601 10.68 27.36 2.98
C SER A 601 10.04 26.62 4.14
N SER A 602 9.78 25.31 4.02
CA SER A 602 9.17 24.51 5.09
C SER A 602 10.07 24.38 6.32
N ALA A 603 11.39 24.28 6.11
CA ALA A 603 12.37 24.27 7.19
C ALA A 603 12.44 25.63 7.92
N LEU A 604 12.35 26.73 7.17
CA LEU A 604 12.40 28.10 7.71
C LEU A 604 11.02 28.65 8.14
N GLN A 605 9.93 27.97 7.77
CA GLN A 605 8.53 28.30 8.00
C GLN A 605 8.08 29.71 7.57
N ARG A 606 8.72 30.30 6.55
CA ARG A 606 8.45 31.68 6.11
C ARG A 606 8.87 31.94 4.66
N MET A 607 8.33 33.01 4.10
CA MET A 607 8.72 33.60 2.82
C MET A 607 8.86 35.11 2.91
N SER A 608 9.59 35.70 1.97
CA SER A 608 9.72 37.14 1.87
C SER A 608 9.75 37.60 0.41
N VAL A 609 9.32 38.83 0.17
CA VAL A 609 9.30 39.46 -1.16
C VAL A 609 9.81 40.88 -1.02
N VAL A 610 10.66 41.31 -1.95
CA VAL A 610 11.14 42.68 -2.04
C VAL A 610 10.38 43.39 -3.14
N THR A 611 9.77 44.51 -2.78
CA THR A 611 8.93 45.34 -3.65
C THR A 611 9.50 46.74 -3.77
N VAL A 612 9.21 47.40 -4.88
CA VAL A 612 9.61 48.77 -5.17
C VAL A 612 8.38 49.57 -5.63
N GLY A 613 8.17 50.72 -5.01
CA GLY A 613 7.12 51.68 -5.41
C GLY A 613 7.45 52.42 -6.70
N ARG A 614 6.46 53.15 -7.24
CA ARG A 614 6.60 53.88 -8.51
C ARG A 614 7.78 54.85 -8.47
N GLY A 615 8.60 54.87 -9.53
CA GLY A 615 9.79 55.72 -9.62
C GLY A 615 11.02 55.28 -8.81
N GLY A 616 11.03 54.07 -8.23
CA GLY A 616 12.24 53.44 -7.69
C GLY A 616 12.70 53.94 -6.31
N ARG A 617 11.95 54.83 -5.66
CA ARG A 617 12.39 55.55 -4.44
C ARG A 617 12.08 54.84 -3.11
N SER A 618 11.11 53.92 -3.08
CA SER A 618 10.67 53.22 -1.87
C SER A 618 10.75 51.70 -2.06
N ALA A 619 11.79 51.08 -1.51
CA ALA A 619 11.93 49.63 -1.48
C ALA A 619 11.41 49.06 -0.14
N LEU A 620 10.42 48.18 -0.19
CA LEU A 620 9.80 47.53 0.97
C LEU A 620 9.95 46.02 0.85
N ALA A 621 10.47 45.39 1.90
CA ALA A 621 10.46 43.95 2.07
C ALA A 621 9.24 43.54 2.89
N PHE A 622 8.47 42.59 2.38
CA PHE A 622 7.37 41.95 3.09
C PHE A 622 7.72 40.51 3.42
N MET A 623 7.33 40.04 4.60
CA MET A 623 7.49 38.66 5.04
C MET A 623 6.13 38.11 5.49
N LYS A 624 5.87 36.85 5.17
CA LYS A 624 4.78 36.08 5.78
C LYS A 624 5.26 34.69 6.18
N GLY A 625 4.65 34.12 7.22
CA GLY A 625 5.06 32.80 7.72
C GLY A 625 4.29 32.36 8.97
N SER A 626 4.83 31.35 9.65
CA SER A 626 4.29 30.93 10.95
C SER A 626 4.40 32.09 11.95
N PRO A 627 3.36 32.33 12.77
CA PRO A 627 3.32 33.49 13.66
C PRO A 627 4.53 33.56 14.60
N GLU A 628 4.96 32.45 15.17
CA GLU A 628 6.08 32.41 16.11
C GLU A 628 7.41 32.74 15.42
N MET A 629 7.62 32.20 14.21
CA MET A 629 8.83 32.44 13.43
C MET A 629 8.91 33.90 12.97
N VAL A 630 7.82 34.45 12.43
CA VAL A 630 7.77 35.86 12.00
C VAL A 630 7.97 36.79 13.20
N ALA A 631 7.29 36.53 14.32
CA ALA A 631 7.47 37.30 15.55
C ALA A 631 8.91 37.27 16.07
N SER A 632 9.60 36.12 15.99
CA SER A 632 10.99 35.99 16.43
C SER A 632 12.00 36.81 15.59
N LEU A 633 11.63 37.18 14.37
CA LEU A 633 12.44 38.00 13.45
C LEU A 633 12.02 39.48 13.45
N CYS A 634 10.94 39.82 14.13
CA CYS A 634 10.44 41.17 14.28
C CYS A 634 11.08 41.88 15.47
N ARG A 635 11.08 43.22 15.44
CA ARG A 635 11.48 44.03 16.60
C ARG A 635 10.50 43.77 17.75
N PRO A 636 10.97 43.48 18.97
CA PRO A 636 10.11 43.12 20.09
C PRO A 636 9.10 44.22 20.44
N GLU A 637 9.46 45.49 20.21
CA GLU A 637 8.59 46.66 20.41
C GLU A 637 7.34 46.67 19.51
N THR A 638 7.38 45.98 18.37
CA THR A 638 6.29 45.94 17.39
C THR A 638 5.34 44.77 17.61
N VAL A 639 5.72 43.79 18.43
CA VAL A 639 4.92 42.59 18.73
C VAL A 639 4.02 42.89 19.94
N PRO A 640 2.68 42.85 19.81
CA PRO A 640 1.79 43.11 20.93
C PRO A 640 1.98 42.13 22.09
N ALA A 641 1.90 42.60 23.33
CA ALA A 641 2.02 41.73 24.52
C ALA A 641 0.97 40.60 24.58
N GLN A 642 -0.20 40.80 23.94
CA GLN A 642 -1.29 39.83 23.85
C GLN A 642 -1.09 38.76 22.75
N PHE A 643 0.01 38.81 21.99
CA PHE A 643 0.28 37.94 20.84
C PHE A 643 0.11 36.45 21.15
N ALA A 644 0.79 35.95 22.18
CA ALA A 644 0.76 34.53 22.52
C ALA A 644 -0.66 34.05 22.93
N GLY A 645 -1.38 34.85 23.70
CA GLY A 645 -2.74 34.52 24.14
C GLY A 645 -3.75 34.50 22.98
N ARG A 646 -3.71 35.50 22.10
CA ARG A 646 -4.58 35.56 20.90
C ARG A 646 -4.26 34.44 19.91
N LEU A 647 -2.98 34.19 19.65
CA LEU A 647 -2.55 33.09 18.77
C LEU A 647 -3.05 31.74 19.28
N HIS A 648 -2.93 31.49 20.60
CA HIS A 648 -3.44 30.27 21.21
C HIS A 648 -4.96 30.16 21.06
N GLY A 649 -5.71 31.24 21.32
CA GLY A 649 -7.16 31.30 21.12
C GLY A 649 -7.58 30.90 19.69
N PHE A 650 -7.04 31.58 18.68
CA PHE A 650 -7.36 31.28 17.28
C PHE A 650 -6.93 29.86 16.85
N SER A 651 -5.78 29.40 17.32
CA SER A 651 -5.32 28.02 17.04
C SER A 651 -6.22 26.97 17.68
N SER A 652 -6.75 27.26 18.88
CA SER A 652 -7.68 26.37 19.60
C SER A 652 -9.07 26.31 18.94
N GLU A 653 -9.50 27.41 18.30
CA GLU A 653 -10.68 27.45 17.44
C GLU A 653 -10.46 26.73 16.08
N GLY A 654 -9.25 26.23 15.85
CA GLY A 654 -8.83 25.54 14.62
C GLY A 654 -8.64 26.46 13.42
N LEU A 655 -8.41 27.75 13.64
CA LEU A 655 -8.02 28.68 12.59
C LEU A 655 -6.52 28.49 12.29
N ARG A 656 -6.19 28.49 11.01
CA ARG A 656 -4.81 28.58 10.52
C ARG A 656 -4.42 30.05 10.52
N VAL A 657 -3.43 30.38 11.34
CA VAL A 657 -2.97 31.77 11.53
C VAL A 657 -1.65 31.98 10.78
N LEU A 658 -1.57 33.06 10.00
CA LEU A 658 -0.36 33.55 9.34
C LEU A 658 -0.02 34.92 9.90
N ALA A 659 1.26 35.19 10.12
CA ALA A 659 1.72 36.53 10.47
C ALA A 659 2.35 37.22 9.26
N LEU A 660 2.18 38.55 9.20
CA LEU A 660 2.84 39.41 8.23
C LEU A 660 3.75 40.43 8.93
N ALA A 661 4.87 40.75 8.28
CA ALA A 661 5.81 41.77 8.73
C ALA A 661 6.40 42.54 7.54
N CYS A 662 6.88 43.76 7.76
CA CYS A 662 7.54 44.56 6.74
C CYS A 662 8.84 45.23 7.21
N LYS A 663 9.68 45.64 6.26
CA LYS A 663 10.90 46.43 6.51
C LYS A 663 11.21 47.32 5.32
N ALA A 664 11.63 48.55 5.58
CA ALA A 664 12.18 49.43 4.55
C ALA A 664 13.61 48.99 4.20
N VAL A 665 13.86 48.76 2.91
CA VAL A 665 15.19 48.41 2.36
C VAL A 665 15.80 49.69 1.79
N ARG A 666 17.09 49.94 2.04
CA ARG A 666 17.77 51.13 1.52
C ARG A 666 17.91 51.03 -0.01
N ALA A 667 17.49 52.07 -0.72
CA ALA A 667 17.46 52.11 -2.19
C ALA A 667 18.84 52.14 -2.87
N SER A 668 19.94 52.29 -2.12
CA SER A 668 21.32 52.35 -2.65
C SER A 668 22.01 50.99 -2.77
N SER A 669 21.39 49.91 -2.28
CA SER A 669 21.89 48.54 -2.39
C SER A 669 21.39 47.92 -3.69
N ASP A 670 22.21 47.10 -4.33
CA ASP A 670 21.83 46.32 -5.52
C ASP A 670 20.71 45.33 -5.14
N VAL A 671 19.46 45.79 -5.22
CA VAL A 671 18.25 45.10 -4.69
C VAL A 671 18.08 43.69 -5.29
N GLN A 672 18.76 43.41 -6.40
CA GLN A 672 18.76 42.13 -7.10
C GLN A 672 19.59 41.04 -6.40
N ASN A 673 20.66 41.43 -5.68
CA ASN A 673 21.63 40.52 -5.07
C ASN A 673 21.56 40.47 -3.54
N VAL A 674 20.51 41.02 -2.94
CA VAL A 674 20.36 41.05 -1.48
C VAL A 674 20.21 39.63 -0.93
N GLU A 675 20.94 39.31 0.13
CA GLU A 675 20.83 38.03 0.81
C GLU A 675 19.55 37.94 1.65
N ARG A 676 18.97 36.73 1.69
CA ARG A 676 17.75 36.45 2.47
C ARG A 676 17.89 36.86 3.94
N ALA A 677 19.05 36.58 4.56
CA ALA A 677 19.29 36.87 5.97
C ALA A 677 19.25 38.38 6.29
N GLU A 678 19.67 39.23 5.36
CA GLU A 678 19.66 40.68 5.54
C GLU A 678 18.24 41.25 5.42
N VAL A 679 17.45 40.73 4.48
CA VAL A 679 16.04 41.12 4.30
C VAL A 679 15.21 40.75 5.51
N GLU A 680 15.43 39.56 6.07
CA GLU A 680 14.58 38.96 7.10
C GLU A 680 14.90 39.39 8.54
N ARG A 681 15.88 40.28 8.76
CA ARG A 681 16.29 40.76 10.10
C ARG A 681 15.61 42.08 10.51
N ASP A 682 15.26 42.22 11.78
CA ASP A 682 14.76 43.46 12.41
C ASP A 682 13.47 44.01 11.75
N MET A 683 12.55 43.11 11.38
CA MET A 683 11.29 43.44 10.71
C MET A 683 10.30 44.15 11.65
N GLN A 684 9.35 44.91 11.10
CA GLN A 684 8.21 45.45 11.82
C GLN A 684 7.02 44.50 11.68
N PHE A 685 6.48 44.04 12.82
CA PHE A 685 5.29 43.19 12.83
C PHE A 685 4.05 43.98 12.38
N LEU A 686 3.28 43.44 11.43
CA LEU A 686 2.13 44.13 10.85
C LEU A 686 0.79 43.60 11.34
N GLY A 687 0.66 42.29 11.53
CA GLY A 687 -0.65 41.71 11.84
C GLY A 687 -0.75 40.21 11.60
N LEU A 688 -1.95 39.70 11.81
CA LEU A 688 -2.32 38.30 11.63
C LEU A 688 -3.42 38.15 10.59
N MET A 689 -3.35 37.10 9.78
CA MET A 689 -4.40 36.65 8.88
C MET A 689 -4.87 35.27 9.32
N MET A 690 -6.17 35.11 9.50
CA MET A 690 -6.79 33.86 9.92
C MET A 690 -7.52 33.21 8.75
N MET A 691 -7.34 31.91 8.61
CA MET A 691 -8.00 31.09 7.60
C MET A 691 -8.59 29.84 8.25
N LYS A 692 -9.60 29.23 7.62
CA LYS A 692 -10.26 28.03 8.18
C LYS A 692 -10.34 26.92 7.13
N ASN A 693 -10.04 25.69 7.56
CA ASN A 693 -10.37 24.48 6.79
C ASN A 693 -11.76 24.00 7.20
N LEU A 694 -12.69 23.93 6.25
CA LEU A 694 -14.02 23.40 6.48
C LEU A 694 -14.02 21.87 6.48
N VAL A 695 -14.69 21.25 7.45
CA VAL A 695 -14.85 19.79 7.51
C VAL A 695 -15.91 19.37 6.50
N LYS A 696 -15.64 18.34 5.70
CA LYS A 696 -16.61 17.78 4.75
C LYS A 696 -17.85 17.27 5.48
N ALA A 697 -19.04 17.55 4.95
CA ALA A 697 -20.32 17.22 5.60
C ALA A 697 -20.51 15.71 5.85
N GLU A 698 -19.87 14.85 5.06
CA GLU A 698 -19.91 13.40 5.18
C GLU A 698 -18.98 12.86 6.28
N SER A 699 -17.89 13.58 6.60
CA SER A 699 -16.83 13.11 7.50
C SER A 699 -17.36 12.67 8.87
N PRO A 700 -18.17 13.48 9.60
CA PRO A 700 -18.69 13.08 10.91
C PRO A 700 -19.57 11.82 10.86
N LYS A 701 -20.39 11.68 9.81
CA LYS A 701 -21.29 10.51 9.64
C LYS A 701 -20.50 9.22 9.43
N VAL A 702 -19.44 9.30 8.63
CA VAL A 702 -18.57 8.15 8.35
C VAL A 702 -17.79 7.73 9.59
N ILE A 703 -17.18 8.68 10.31
CA ILE A 703 -16.43 8.39 11.54
C ILE A 703 -17.35 7.77 12.60
N ASN A 704 -18.56 8.27 12.76
CA ASN A 704 -19.54 7.67 13.66
C ASN A 704 -19.88 6.22 13.25
N THR A 705 -20.08 5.95 11.95
CA THR A 705 -20.33 4.59 11.44
C THR A 705 -19.17 3.64 11.76
N LEU A 706 -17.93 4.11 11.66
CA LEU A 706 -16.74 3.32 11.99
C LEU A 706 -16.62 3.07 13.50
N SER A 707 -16.91 4.09 14.33
CA SER A 707 -16.92 4.00 15.79
C SER A 707 -17.95 2.98 16.28
N LEU A 708 -19.19 3.05 15.77
CA LEU A 708 -20.26 2.08 16.03
C LEU A 708 -19.85 0.65 15.64
N ALA A 709 -19.06 0.49 14.57
CA ALA A 709 -18.54 -0.80 14.13
C ALA A 709 -17.27 -1.28 14.89
N HIS A 710 -16.86 -0.59 15.96
CA HIS A 710 -15.62 -0.83 16.72
C HIS A 710 -14.35 -0.83 15.86
N ILE A 711 -14.31 0.06 14.86
CA ILE A 711 -13.11 0.35 14.06
C ILE A 711 -12.52 1.65 14.60
N ARG A 712 -11.28 1.59 15.06
CA ARG A 712 -10.59 2.77 15.61
C ARG A 712 -10.20 3.71 14.48
N SER A 713 -10.61 4.98 14.56
CA SER A 713 -10.17 6.03 13.66
C SER A 713 -8.98 6.77 14.26
N VAL A 714 -7.94 7.01 13.45
CA VAL A 714 -6.74 7.77 13.84
C VAL A 714 -6.51 8.85 12.80
N MET A 715 -6.31 10.09 13.24
CA MET A 715 -5.93 11.21 12.37
C MET A 715 -4.40 11.31 12.30
N VAL A 716 -3.87 11.43 11.09
CA VAL A 716 -2.44 11.62 10.83
C VAL A 716 -2.29 12.81 9.91
N THR A 717 -1.64 13.89 10.34
CA THR A 717 -1.58 15.14 9.57
C THR A 717 -0.26 15.89 9.75
N GLY A 718 0.08 16.73 8.77
CA GLY A 718 1.18 17.70 8.85
C GLY A 718 0.84 18.99 9.61
N ASP A 719 -0.43 19.19 9.97
CA ASP A 719 -0.90 20.44 10.58
C ASP A 719 -0.53 20.58 12.06
N ASN A 720 -0.79 21.77 12.62
CA ASN A 720 -0.63 22.02 14.06
C ASN A 720 -1.55 21.11 14.89
N ILE A 721 -1.06 20.68 16.04
CA ILE A 721 -1.72 19.74 16.93
C ILE A 721 -3.06 20.27 17.45
N LEU A 722 -3.16 21.56 17.77
CA LEU A 722 -4.41 22.18 18.25
C LEU A 722 -5.50 22.18 17.16
N THR A 723 -5.13 22.54 15.94
CA THR A 723 -6.02 22.49 14.77
C THR A 723 -6.47 21.06 14.48
N ALA A 724 -5.56 20.09 14.55
CA ALA A 724 -5.86 18.69 14.36
C ALA A 724 -6.83 18.16 15.45
N VAL A 725 -6.64 18.54 16.71
CA VAL A 725 -7.56 18.20 17.81
C VAL A 725 -8.94 18.82 17.59
N ASN A 726 -9.03 20.08 17.15
CA ASN A 726 -10.32 20.71 16.86
C ASN A 726 -11.07 20.01 15.70
N VAL A 727 -10.36 19.63 14.64
CA VAL A 727 -10.95 18.85 13.53
C VAL A 727 -11.34 17.45 14.02
N ALA A 728 -10.54 16.81 14.88
CA ALA A 728 -10.86 15.50 15.44
C ALA A 728 -12.14 15.54 16.30
N ARG A 729 -12.35 16.62 17.07
CA ARG A 729 -13.60 16.89 17.80
C ARG A 729 -14.77 17.10 16.84
N SER A 730 -14.59 17.94 15.82
CA SER A 730 -15.62 18.25 14.82
C SER A 730 -16.06 17.02 14.01
N CYS A 731 -15.14 16.09 13.72
CA CYS A 731 -15.41 14.83 13.05
C CYS A 731 -16.00 13.75 13.99
N GLY A 732 -16.02 13.94 15.31
CA GLY A 732 -16.43 12.93 16.28
C GLY A 732 -15.42 11.79 16.48
N MET A 733 -14.14 12.02 16.16
CA MET A 733 -13.05 11.09 16.53
C MET A 733 -12.68 11.18 18.00
N VAL A 734 -12.91 12.35 18.60
CA VAL A 734 -12.81 12.64 20.03
C VAL A 734 -14.14 13.27 20.44
N GLY A 735 -14.79 12.72 21.46
CA GLY A 735 -16.03 13.26 22.01
C GLY A 735 -15.82 14.64 22.65
N PRO A 736 -16.89 15.46 22.77
CA PRO A 736 -16.80 16.79 23.38
C PRO A 736 -16.37 16.74 24.87
N ASP A 737 -16.78 15.69 25.59
CA ASP A 737 -16.47 15.49 27.01
C ASP A 737 -15.20 14.63 27.24
N GLU A 738 -14.57 14.15 26.17
CA GLU A 738 -13.37 13.30 26.24
C GLU A 738 -12.11 14.18 26.36
N LYS A 739 -11.25 13.84 27.32
CA LYS A 739 -10.03 14.63 27.58
C LYS A 739 -8.89 14.21 26.65
N VAL A 740 -8.18 15.21 26.13
CA VAL A 740 -6.99 15.02 25.30
C VAL A 740 -5.74 15.24 26.15
N ILE A 741 -4.80 14.30 26.06
CA ILE A 741 -3.49 14.37 26.72
C ILE A 741 -2.42 14.52 25.66
N PHE A 742 -1.61 15.57 25.78
CA PHE A 742 -0.46 15.83 24.92
C PHE A 742 0.75 15.03 25.41
N VAL A 743 1.33 14.24 24.51
CA VAL A 743 2.54 13.47 24.76
C VAL A 743 3.73 14.23 24.18
N THR A 744 4.63 14.65 25.05
CA THR A 744 5.87 15.34 24.67
C THR A 744 7.05 14.45 25.00
N ALA A 745 7.76 14.03 23.96
CA ALA A 745 9.05 13.36 24.07
C ALA A 745 10.12 14.30 23.50
N ASN A 746 11.17 14.54 24.27
CA ASN A 746 12.30 15.35 23.86
C ASN A 746 13.53 14.45 23.64
N PRO A 747 14.26 14.62 22.52
CA PRO A 747 15.48 13.88 22.24
C PRO A 747 16.62 14.31 23.17
N HIS A 748 17.69 13.52 23.21
CA HIS A 748 18.91 13.85 23.96
C HIS A 748 19.53 15.15 23.46
N SER A 749 19.70 16.14 24.34
CA SER A 749 20.52 17.34 24.06
C SER A 749 21.85 17.21 24.81
N THR A 750 22.90 17.92 24.39
CA THR A 750 24.22 17.92 25.05
C THR A 750 24.17 18.28 26.54
N GLN A 751 23.04 18.79 27.06
CA GLN A 751 22.85 19.19 28.45
C GLN A 751 21.68 18.48 29.18
N SER A 752 20.90 17.58 28.53
CA SER A 752 19.76 16.92 29.19
C SER A 752 19.43 15.52 28.64
N ALA A 753 19.09 14.60 29.55
CA ALA A 753 18.65 13.25 29.22
C ALA A 753 17.29 13.25 28.48
N PRO A 754 16.97 12.21 27.69
CA PRO A 754 15.68 12.11 27.01
C PRO A 754 14.55 12.11 28.04
N THR A 755 13.51 12.90 27.82
CA THR A 755 12.37 13.01 28.73
C THR A 755 11.05 12.75 28.00
N LEU A 756 10.16 11.99 28.66
CA LEU A 756 8.79 11.73 28.20
C LEU A 756 7.80 12.27 29.23
N ARG A 757 6.86 13.12 28.80
CA ARG A 757 5.85 13.76 29.67
C ARG A 757 4.45 13.68 29.05
N PHE A 758 3.46 13.47 29.92
CA PHE A 758 2.03 13.49 29.59
C PHE A 758 1.38 14.73 30.22
N SER A 759 0.83 15.64 29.42
CA SER A 759 0.22 16.89 29.90
C SER A 759 -1.25 16.98 29.48
N LEU A 760 -2.12 17.46 30.37
CA LEU A 760 -3.54 17.65 30.07
C LEU A 760 -3.75 18.99 29.36
N GLU A 761 -4.74 19.06 28.47
CA GLU A 761 -5.21 20.33 27.91
C GLU A 761 -5.79 21.21 29.03
N GLU A 762 -5.08 22.28 29.43
CA GLU A 762 -5.60 23.30 30.35
C GLU A 762 -6.63 24.18 29.64
N GLN A 763 -7.89 24.10 30.08
CA GLN A 763 -8.91 25.07 29.71
C GLN A 763 -8.60 26.42 30.40
N GLY A 764 -8.10 27.38 29.63
CA GLY A 764 -7.97 28.78 30.06
C GLY A 764 -6.62 29.10 30.69
N GLY A 765 -5.87 29.98 30.03
CA GLY A 765 -4.48 30.28 30.41
C GLY A 765 -4.34 30.98 31.76
N VAL A 766 -3.41 30.46 32.57
CA VAL A 766 -2.49 31.25 33.39
C VAL A 766 -1.16 30.49 33.41
N ALA A 767 -0.06 31.21 33.26
CA ALA A 767 1.29 30.69 33.22
C ALA A 767 1.64 29.75 34.38
N ALA A 768 2.56 28.84 34.08
CA ALA A 768 3.34 28.02 34.99
C ALA A 768 3.68 28.73 36.32
N ALA A 769 3.00 28.36 37.41
CA ALA A 769 3.50 28.36 38.80
C ALA A 769 2.35 28.09 39.80
N ALA A 770 1.80 26.88 39.81
CA ALA A 770 1.16 26.31 41.01
C ALA A 770 0.94 24.82 40.78
N ASN A 771 1.40 23.99 41.71
CA ASN A 771 0.99 22.59 41.75
C ASN A 771 -0.55 22.54 41.77
N PRO A 772 -1.21 21.77 40.88
CA PRO A 772 -2.65 21.57 41.01
C PRO A 772 -2.91 20.90 42.38
N PRO A 773 -3.97 21.28 43.11
CA PRO A 773 -4.29 20.63 44.36
C PRO A 773 -4.57 19.14 44.09
N ASP A 774 -4.04 18.26 44.94
CA ASP A 774 -4.07 16.79 44.86
C ASP A 774 -5.46 16.14 44.62
N GLY A 775 -6.55 16.92 44.63
CA GLY A 775 -7.91 16.45 44.36
C GLY A 775 -8.28 16.27 42.87
N LEU A 776 -7.68 17.01 41.92
CA LEU A 776 -8.11 16.95 40.51
C LEU A 776 -7.59 15.69 39.78
N SER A 777 -6.41 15.22 40.15
CA SER A 777 -5.81 13.95 39.71
C SER A 777 -6.63 12.76 40.23
N GLN A 778 -7.18 12.83 41.44
CA GLN A 778 -7.95 11.75 42.04
C GLN A 778 -9.35 11.58 41.39
N HIS A 779 -9.96 12.66 40.90
CA HIS A 779 -11.24 12.60 40.17
C HIS A 779 -11.11 12.03 38.73
N LEU A 780 -9.93 12.09 38.11
CA LEU A 780 -9.65 11.45 36.81
C LEU A 780 -9.65 9.92 36.90
N TYR A 781 -9.23 9.36 38.03
CA TYR A 781 -9.21 7.91 38.26
C TYR A 781 -10.58 7.35 38.73
N GLN A 782 -11.48 8.20 39.23
CA GLN A 782 -12.81 7.80 39.73
C GLN A 782 -13.93 7.88 38.68
N GLY A 783 -13.80 8.71 37.65
CA GLY A 783 -14.71 8.72 36.50
C GLY A 783 -14.05 8.03 35.32
N GLY A 784 -14.59 6.91 34.84
CA GLY A 784 -14.07 6.16 33.68
C GLY A 784 -14.15 6.89 32.33
N SER A 785 -13.79 8.18 32.28
CA SER A 785 -13.76 8.99 31.05
C SER A 785 -12.67 8.47 30.12
N ALA A 786 -13.04 8.18 28.88
CA ALA A 786 -12.08 7.82 27.84
C ALA A 786 -11.10 8.99 27.61
N HIS A 787 -9.81 8.67 27.54
CA HIS A 787 -8.75 9.63 27.28
C HIS A 787 -8.09 9.34 25.94
N HIS A 788 -7.72 10.41 25.24
CA HIS A 788 -7.13 10.37 23.90
C HIS A 788 -5.75 11.02 23.90
N PHE A 789 -4.76 10.41 23.23
CA PHE A 789 -3.44 11.03 23.12
C PHE A 789 -3.28 11.80 21.81
N ALA A 790 -2.66 12.97 21.91
CA ALA A 790 -2.22 13.78 20.79
C ALA A 790 -0.70 13.92 20.81
N ILE A 791 -0.05 13.67 19.67
CA ILE A 791 1.42 13.58 19.56
C ILE A 791 1.90 14.39 18.36
N SER A 792 3.00 15.11 18.53
CA SER A 792 3.68 15.80 17.44
C SER A 792 4.69 14.89 16.73
N GLY A 793 4.96 15.11 15.44
CA GLY A 793 5.94 14.30 14.68
C GLY A 793 7.35 14.30 15.27
N LYS A 794 7.79 15.40 15.89
CA LYS A 794 9.09 15.46 16.61
C LYS A 794 9.10 14.54 17.83
N SER A 795 8.04 14.59 18.64
CA SER A 795 7.90 13.71 19.80
C SER A 795 7.68 12.26 19.40
N PHE A 796 7.00 11.99 18.28
CA PHE A 796 6.86 10.64 17.76
C PHE A 796 8.21 10.03 17.34
N ALA A 797 9.06 10.79 16.64
CA ALA A 797 10.40 10.34 16.29
C ALA A 797 11.24 10.03 17.54
N ALA A 798 11.27 10.95 18.51
CA ALA A 798 11.97 10.74 19.78
C ALA A 798 11.42 9.53 20.57
N LEU A 799 10.11 9.28 20.49
CA LEU A 799 9.47 8.12 21.11
C LEU A 799 9.92 6.80 20.46
N CYS A 800 10.03 6.77 19.12
CA CYS A 800 10.53 5.62 18.38
C CYS A 800 12.01 5.32 18.71
N ASP A 801 12.85 6.36 18.76
CA ASP A 801 14.30 6.20 18.88
C ASP A 801 14.76 5.92 20.32
N TYR A 802 14.18 6.62 21.30
CA TYR A 802 14.66 6.60 22.69
C TYR A 802 13.75 5.83 23.66
N PHE A 803 12.47 5.60 23.31
CA PHE A 803 11.47 5.01 24.21
C PHE A 803 10.66 3.85 23.58
N PRO A 804 11.32 2.82 23.02
CA PRO A 804 10.64 1.72 22.31
C PRO A 804 9.68 0.92 23.20
N ASP A 805 9.92 0.85 24.52
CA ASP A 805 9.05 0.14 25.48
C ASP A 805 7.70 0.84 25.71
N TYR A 806 7.68 2.18 25.62
CA TYR A 806 6.48 2.99 25.81
C TYR A 806 5.70 3.19 24.50
N LEU A 807 6.38 3.10 23.35
CA LEU A 807 5.78 3.27 22.03
C LEU A 807 4.50 2.42 21.83
N PRO A 808 4.48 1.10 22.09
CA PRO A 808 3.25 0.29 22.00
C PRO A 808 2.10 0.79 22.88
N LYS A 809 2.37 1.30 24.08
CA LYS A 809 1.35 1.77 25.02
C LYS A 809 0.73 3.09 24.54
N VAL A 810 1.59 3.99 24.07
CA VAL A 810 1.18 5.28 23.52
C VAL A 810 0.37 5.11 22.23
N LEU A 811 0.84 4.27 21.30
CA LEU A 811 0.14 3.96 20.04
C LEU A 811 -1.25 3.36 20.26
N MET A 812 -1.51 2.70 21.39
CA MET A 812 -2.82 2.12 21.72
C MET A 812 -3.91 3.16 22.05
N GLN A 813 -3.52 4.35 22.53
CA GLN A 813 -4.44 5.40 22.98
C GLN A 813 -4.34 6.70 22.14
N ALA A 814 -3.30 6.85 21.32
CA ALA A 814 -3.12 8.01 20.45
C ALA A 814 -4.13 8.06 19.29
N THR A 815 -4.93 9.13 19.21
CA THR A 815 -5.87 9.36 18.11
C THR A 815 -5.42 10.44 17.15
N VAL A 816 -4.57 11.38 17.60
CA VAL A 816 -4.12 12.50 16.77
C VAL A 816 -2.61 12.49 16.67
N PHE A 817 -2.09 12.35 15.45
CA PHE A 817 -0.69 12.54 15.11
C PHE A 817 -0.57 13.76 14.21
N ALA A 818 0.08 14.80 14.70
CA ALA A 818 0.15 16.12 14.06
C ALA A 818 1.60 16.50 13.73
N ARG A 819 1.81 17.43 12.80
CA ARG A 819 3.15 17.80 12.27
C ARG A 819 3.98 16.58 11.85
N MET A 820 3.35 15.59 11.24
CA MET A 820 4.01 14.37 10.76
C MET A 820 4.61 14.57 9.37
N ALA A 821 5.87 14.19 9.18
CA ALA A 821 6.48 14.09 7.85
C ALA A 821 5.98 12.84 7.10
N PRO A 822 6.02 12.81 5.76
CA PRO A 822 5.57 11.65 4.95
C PRO A 822 6.17 10.30 5.41
N ASP A 823 7.47 10.24 5.69
CA ASP A 823 8.14 9.01 6.15
C ASP A 823 7.62 8.56 7.52
N GLN A 824 7.34 9.53 8.40
CA GLN A 824 6.77 9.26 9.71
C GLN A 824 5.35 8.68 9.61
N LYS A 825 4.56 9.08 8.59
CA LYS A 825 3.25 8.46 8.33
C LYS A 825 3.41 6.98 7.98
N THR A 826 4.38 6.65 7.12
CA THR A 826 4.72 5.27 6.73
C THR A 826 5.20 4.45 7.93
N GLN A 827 6.08 5.03 8.76
CA GLN A 827 6.57 4.41 9.99
C GLN A 827 5.42 4.14 10.98
N LEU A 828 4.51 5.09 11.18
CA LEU A 828 3.34 4.92 12.05
C LEU A 828 2.46 3.75 11.61
N VAL A 829 2.15 3.65 10.31
CA VAL A 829 1.37 2.52 9.76
C VAL A 829 2.06 1.18 10.05
N THR A 830 3.38 1.13 9.84
CA THR A 830 4.20 -0.07 10.07
C THR A 830 4.24 -0.47 11.56
N GLU A 831 4.41 0.49 12.48
CA GLU A 831 4.38 0.24 13.92
C GLU A 831 3.00 -0.26 14.39
N LEU A 832 1.91 0.29 13.84
CA LEU A 832 0.55 -0.20 14.13
C LEU A 832 0.34 -1.64 13.62
N GLN A 833 0.92 -2.00 12.47
CA GLN A 833 0.92 -3.38 11.96
C GLN A 833 1.73 -4.33 12.85
N LYS A 834 2.89 -3.90 13.37
CA LYS A 834 3.71 -4.68 14.33
C LYS A 834 2.92 -5.05 15.59
N LEU A 835 2.01 -4.18 16.06
CA LEU A 835 1.07 -4.48 17.17
C LEU A 835 -0.03 -5.51 16.82
N ASN A 836 -0.04 -6.04 15.60
CA ASN A 836 -1.04 -6.94 15.01
C ASN A 836 -2.41 -6.29 14.73
N TYR A 837 -2.47 -4.97 14.56
CA TYR A 837 -3.63 -4.34 13.92
C TYR A 837 -3.64 -4.68 12.43
N ARG A 838 -4.85 -4.72 11.85
CA ARG A 838 -5.02 -4.56 10.40
C ARG A 838 -5.35 -3.11 10.15
N VAL A 839 -4.47 -2.44 9.43
CA VAL A 839 -4.43 -0.98 9.29
C VAL A 839 -4.90 -0.60 7.89
N GLY A 840 -5.96 0.21 7.84
CA GLY A 840 -6.33 0.95 6.65
C GLY A 840 -5.74 2.36 6.69
N MET A 841 -5.44 2.94 5.53
CA MET A 841 -5.04 4.35 5.38
C MET A 841 -5.89 4.98 4.28
N CYS A 842 -6.41 6.17 4.51
CA CYS A 842 -7.10 6.99 3.51
C CYS A 842 -6.40 8.35 3.40
N GLY A 843 -6.06 8.74 2.18
CA GLY A 843 -5.39 9.99 1.86
C GLY A 843 -5.68 10.40 0.43
N ASP A 844 -5.47 11.67 0.11
CA ASP A 844 -5.72 12.30 -1.18
C ASP A 844 -4.42 12.72 -1.88
N GLY A 845 -3.37 13.02 -1.11
CA GLY A 845 -2.09 13.53 -1.63
C GLY A 845 -0.97 12.51 -1.75
N ALA A 846 0.08 12.87 -2.50
CA ALA A 846 1.30 12.07 -2.58
C ALA A 846 2.10 11.98 -1.28
N ASN A 847 1.91 12.93 -0.36
CA ASN A 847 2.49 12.87 0.99
C ASN A 847 2.04 11.61 1.75
N ASP A 848 0.92 11.00 1.34
CA ASP A 848 0.39 9.76 1.92
C ASP A 848 0.76 8.52 1.10
N CYS A 849 1.40 8.65 -0.06
CA CYS A 849 1.65 7.54 -0.98
C CYS A 849 2.41 6.39 -0.31
N GLY A 850 3.47 6.71 0.46
CA GLY A 850 4.21 5.71 1.23
C GLY A 850 3.35 4.99 2.27
N ALA A 851 2.53 5.73 3.01
CA ALA A 851 1.63 5.19 4.04
C ALA A 851 0.47 4.37 3.43
N LEU A 852 -0.11 4.82 2.32
CA LEU A 852 -1.15 4.14 1.56
C LEU A 852 -0.65 2.79 1.01
N ARG A 853 0.60 2.77 0.52
CA ARG A 853 1.26 1.56 0.04
C ARG A 853 1.57 0.58 1.17
N ALA A 854 2.11 1.07 2.28
CA ALA A 854 2.48 0.25 3.43
C ALA A 854 1.26 -0.32 4.16
N ALA A 855 0.11 0.38 4.13
CA ALA A 855 -1.12 -0.09 4.75
C ALA A 855 -1.60 -1.43 4.18
N ASP A 856 -2.26 -2.25 5.02
CA ASP A 856 -2.92 -3.47 4.55
C ASP A 856 -3.99 -3.11 3.49
N VAL A 857 -4.66 -1.97 3.72
CA VAL A 857 -5.72 -1.42 2.87
C VAL A 857 -5.48 0.09 2.70
N GLY A 858 -4.82 0.49 1.61
CA GLY A 858 -4.68 1.90 1.23
C GLY A 858 -5.79 2.34 0.28
N VAL A 859 -6.41 3.48 0.56
CA VAL A 859 -7.46 4.10 -0.26
C VAL A 859 -7.04 5.52 -0.65
N SER A 860 -6.84 5.76 -1.95
CA SER A 860 -6.64 7.11 -2.47
C SER A 860 -7.97 7.74 -2.91
N LEU A 861 -8.16 9.03 -2.61
CA LEU A 861 -9.34 9.81 -2.99
C LEU A 861 -9.17 10.64 -4.28
N SER A 862 -7.99 10.57 -4.91
CA SER A 862 -7.65 11.29 -6.15
C SER A 862 -7.41 10.31 -7.30
N GLU A 863 -7.72 10.69 -8.53
CA GLU A 863 -7.44 9.90 -9.76
C GLU A 863 -6.01 10.12 -10.32
N ALA A 864 -5.19 10.96 -9.70
CA ALA A 864 -3.85 11.29 -10.20
C ALA A 864 -2.92 10.07 -10.29
N GLU A 865 -1.89 10.07 -11.15
CA GLU A 865 -1.03 8.89 -11.36
C GLU A 865 -0.33 8.39 -10.08
N ALA A 866 0.00 9.28 -9.14
CA ALA A 866 0.53 8.91 -7.83
C ALA A 866 -0.45 8.04 -7.00
N SER A 867 -1.76 8.17 -7.23
CA SER A 867 -2.80 7.34 -6.61
C SER A 867 -2.77 5.88 -7.07
N VAL A 868 -2.12 5.57 -8.19
CA VAL A 868 -1.98 4.20 -8.74
C VAL A 868 -1.12 3.32 -7.85
N ALA A 869 -0.27 3.91 -6.99
CA ALA A 869 0.46 3.15 -5.98
C ALA A 869 -0.46 2.59 -4.88
N SER A 870 -1.65 3.16 -4.69
CA SER A 870 -2.61 2.68 -3.69
C SER A 870 -3.40 1.46 -4.19
N PRO A 871 -3.70 0.48 -3.33
CA PRO A 871 -4.50 -0.69 -3.70
C PRO A 871 -5.91 -0.37 -4.23
N PHE A 872 -6.49 0.72 -3.72
CA PHE A 872 -7.84 1.16 -4.02
C PHE A 872 -7.84 2.66 -4.35
N THR A 873 -8.45 3.02 -5.47
CA THR A 873 -8.62 4.42 -5.88
C THR A 873 -10.10 4.72 -5.95
N SER A 874 -10.54 5.78 -5.28
CA SER A 874 -11.92 6.26 -5.32
C SER A 874 -12.03 7.47 -6.23
N LYS A 875 -13.06 7.48 -7.08
CA LYS A 875 -13.42 8.63 -7.91
C LYS A 875 -14.10 9.76 -7.13
N THR A 876 -14.65 9.43 -5.95
CA THR A 876 -15.30 10.42 -5.09
C THR A 876 -14.30 10.95 -4.07
N GLU A 877 -14.16 12.27 -4.01
CA GLU A 877 -13.27 12.98 -3.09
C GLU A 877 -13.85 13.04 -1.66
N ASN A 878 -14.39 11.95 -1.12
CA ASN A 878 -14.85 11.89 0.26
C ASN A 878 -14.63 10.50 0.88
N ILE A 879 -14.65 10.44 2.21
CA ILE A 879 -14.37 9.20 2.94
C ILE A 879 -15.54 8.20 2.97
N SER A 880 -16.64 8.45 2.25
CA SER A 880 -17.80 7.53 2.21
C SER A 880 -17.48 6.18 1.56
N CYS A 881 -16.41 6.13 0.78
CA CYS A 881 -15.86 4.91 0.18
C CYS A 881 -15.36 3.90 1.25
N VAL A 882 -14.93 4.37 2.43
CA VAL A 882 -14.30 3.52 3.46
C VAL A 882 -15.31 2.53 4.08
N PRO A 883 -16.47 2.94 4.63
CA PRO A 883 -17.48 1.99 5.11
C PRO A 883 -17.96 1.03 4.03
N LEU A 884 -18.14 1.51 2.80
CA LEU A 884 -18.54 0.70 1.65
C LEU A 884 -17.50 -0.39 1.36
N LEU A 885 -16.22 -0.04 1.32
CA LEU A 885 -15.12 -0.95 1.09
C LEU A 885 -15.04 -2.02 2.18
N ILE A 886 -15.23 -1.65 3.44
CA ILE A 886 -15.22 -2.60 4.57
C ILE A 886 -16.45 -3.53 4.51
N ARG A 887 -17.64 -3.01 4.17
CA ARG A 887 -18.85 -3.82 3.98
C ARG A 887 -18.66 -4.86 2.87
N GLU A 888 -18.15 -4.44 1.72
CA GLU A 888 -17.84 -5.33 0.61
C GLU A 888 -16.75 -6.35 0.97
N GLY A 889 -15.70 -5.92 1.67
CA GLY A 889 -14.65 -6.82 2.13
C GLY A 889 -15.14 -7.89 3.12
N ARG A 890 -16.05 -7.53 4.03
CA ARG A 890 -16.69 -8.51 4.95
C ARG A 890 -17.58 -9.49 4.20
N CYS A 891 -18.36 -9.00 3.24
CA CYS A 891 -19.21 -9.84 2.39
C CYS A 891 -18.39 -10.79 1.52
N SER A 892 -17.34 -10.27 0.86
CA SER A 892 -16.41 -11.05 0.04
C SER A 892 -15.75 -12.15 0.88
N LEU A 893 -15.25 -11.81 2.07
CA LEU A 893 -14.61 -12.78 2.94
C LEU A 893 -15.58 -13.90 3.37
N VAL A 894 -16.79 -13.56 3.82
CA VAL A 894 -17.81 -14.57 4.18
C VAL A 894 -18.20 -15.43 2.98
N THR A 895 -18.28 -14.83 1.80
CA THR A 895 -18.60 -15.54 0.55
C THR A 895 -17.47 -16.50 0.15
N SER A 896 -16.21 -16.09 0.22
CA SER A 896 -15.06 -16.97 -0.02
C SER A 896 -14.98 -18.13 1.00
N PHE A 897 -15.33 -17.88 2.27
CA PHE A 897 -15.44 -18.95 3.28
C PHE A 897 -16.58 -19.93 2.97
N SER A 898 -17.73 -19.42 2.52
CA SER A 898 -18.88 -20.25 2.15
C SER A 898 -18.58 -21.09 0.92
N LEU A 899 -17.97 -20.49 -0.12
CA LEU A 899 -17.50 -21.17 -1.32
C LEU A 899 -16.47 -22.26 -0.97
N PHE A 900 -15.49 -21.94 -0.14
CA PHE A 900 -14.52 -22.93 0.31
C PHE A 900 -15.16 -24.12 1.04
N ARG A 901 -16.07 -23.85 1.99
CA ARG A 901 -16.77 -24.90 2.75
C ARG A 901 -17.64 -25.76 1.83
N TYR A 902 -18.36 -25.14 0.90
CA TYR A 902 -19.16 -25.85 -0.08
C TYR A 902 -18.29 -26.74 -0.96
N MET A 903 -17.16 -26.21 -1.45
CA MET A 903 -16.23 -26.97 -2.29
C MET A 903 -15.61 -28.16 -1.55
N ALA A 904 -15.25 -27.99 -0.28
CA ALA A 904 -14.72 -29.07 0.54
C ALA A 904 -15.79 -30.12 0.91
N LEU A 905 -17.04 -29.69 1.15
CA LEU A 905 -18.13 -30.62 1.47
C LEU A 905 -18.55 -31.43 0.24
N TYR A 906 -18.64 -30.84 -0.95
CA TYR A 906 -18.98 -31.61 -2.16
C TYR A 906 -17.91 -32.67 -2.45
N SER A 907 -16.61 -32.33 -2.36
CA SER A 907 -15.57 -33.32 -2.65
C SER A 907 -15.59 -34.48 -1.65
N LEU A 908 -15.96 -34.21 -0.39
CA LEU A 908 -16.14 -35.24 0.63
C LEU A 908 -17.42 -36.07 0.44
N ILE A 909 -18.53 -35.46 -0.01
CA ILE A 909 -19.76 -36.18 -0.41
C ILE A 909 -19.44 -37.16 -1.54
N GLN A 910 -18.74 -36.70 -2.57
CA GLN A 910 -18.36 -37.51 -3.73
C GLN A 910 -17.36 -38.61 -3.35
N PHE A 911 -16.37 -38.29 -2.51
CA PHE A 911 -15.43 -39.26 -1.95
C PHE A 911 -16.16 -40.36 -1.16
N CYS A 912 -17.14 -40.02 -0.32
CA CYS A 912 -17.94 -41.01 0.41
C CYS A 912 -18.77 -41.89 -0.53
N SER A 913 -19.42 -41.31 -1.55
CA SER A 913 -20.20 -42.07 -2.55
C SER A 913 -19.33 -43.09 -3.26
N VAL A 914 -18.14 -42.68 -3.72
CA VAL A 914 -17.21 -43.55 -4.45
C VAL A 914 -16.62 -44.62 -3.53
N LEU A 915 -16.30 -44.30 -2.27
CA LEU A 915 -15.82 -45.28 -1.29
C LEU A 915 -16.86 -46.38 -1.03
N LEU A 916 -18.13 -45.98 -0.89
CA LEU A 916 -19.25 -46.88 -0.61
C LEU A 916 -19.54 -47.80 -1.80
N LEU A 917 -19.64 -47.25 -3.01
CA LEU A 917 -19.91 -48.03 -4.21
C LEU A 917 -18.79 -49.01 -4.57
N ASN A 918 -17.52 -48.60 -4.39
CA ASN A 918 -16.38 -49.49 -4.62
C ASN A 918 -16.35 -50.67 -3.64
N THR A 919 -16.97 -50.55 -2.45
CA THR A 919 -17.10 -51.66 -1.50
C THR A 919 -17.97 -52.80 -2.08
N VAL A 920 -18.93 -52.45 -2.95
CA VAL A 920 -19.81 -53.40 -3.66
C VAL A 920 -19.34 -53.64 -5.10
N LYS A 921 -18.08 -53.31 -5.41
CA LYS A 921 -17.45 -53.52 -6.73
C LYS A 921 -18.09 -52.73 -7.89
N THR A 922 -18.80 -51.65 -7.60
CA THR A 922 -19.35 -50.73 -8.60
C THR A 922 -18.83 -49.30 -8.42
N ASN A 923 -19.13 -48.40 -9.35
CA ASN A 923 -18.70 -47.01 -9.31
C ASN A 923 -19.74 -46.09 -9.98
N VAL A 924 -19.60 -44.78 -9.80
CA VAL A 924 -20.41 -43.74 -10.45
C VAL A 924 -20.05 -43.64 -11.94
N GLY A 925 -21.05 -43.41 -12.80
CA GLY A 925 -20.86 -43.30 -14.26
C GLY A 925 -20.30 -41.93 -14.71
N ASP A 926 -19.69 -41.87 -15.90
CA ASP A 926 -19.11 -40.65 -16.49
C ASP A 926 -20.07 -39.47 -16.53
N LEU A 927 -21.27 -39.69 -17.09
CA LEU A 927 -22.27 -38.65 -17.24
C LEU A 927 -22.90 -38.24 -15.91
N GLN A 928 -22.89 -39.14 -14.92
CA GLN A 928 -23.29 -38.83 -13.55
C GLN A 928 -22.28 -37.90 -12.87
N PHE A 929 -20.97 -38.15 -13.03
CA PHE A 929 -19.91 -37.24 -12.56
C PHE A 929 -20.01 -35.88 -13.25
N LEU A 930 -20.16 -35.85 -14.57
CA LEU A 930 -20.30 -34.59 -15.32
C LEU A 930 -21.54 -33.80 -14.87
N PHE A 931 -22.67 -34.49 -14.66
CA PHE A 931 -23.90 -33.88 -14.17
C PHE A 931 -23.72 -33.29 -12.76
N CYS A 932 -23.07 -34.01 -11.84
CA CYS A 932 -22.81 -33.49 -10.49
C CYS A 932 -21.86 -32.30 -10.51
N ASP A 933 -20.71 -32.42 -11.16
CA ASP A 933 -19.64 -31.42 -11.06
C ASP A 933 -19.95 -30.16 -11.87
N LEU A 934 -20.42 -30.31 -13.12
CA LEU A 934 -20.64 -29.17 -14.01
C LEU A 934 -22.03 -28.56 -13.85
N PHE A 935 -23.08 -29.38 -13.82
CA PHE A 935 -24.46 -28.87 -13.75
C PHE A 935 -24.82 -28.48 -12.32
N LEU A 936 -24.74 -29.39 -11.34
CA LEU A 936 -25.11 -29.06 -9.96
C LEU A 936 -24.09 -28.11 -9.30
N VAL A 937 -22.85 -28.56 -9.11
CA VAL A 937 -21.88 -27.91 -8.22
C VAL A 937 -21.33 -26.61 -8.84
N THR A 938 -20.86 -26.64 -10.09
CA THR A 938 -20.23 -25.46 -10.71
C THR A 938 -21.21 -24.30 -10.87
N LEU A 939 -22.45 -24.56 -11.35
CA LEU A 939 -23.46 -23.50 -11.48
C LEU A 939 -23.84 -22.91 -10.11
N LEU A 940 -24.04 -23.75 -9.08
CA LEU A 940 -24.34 -23.29 -7.73
C LEU A 940 -23.18 -22.47 -7.15
N ALA A 941 -21.93 -22.92 -7.31
CA ALA A 941 -20.74 -22.21 -6.82
C ALA A 941 -20.60 -20.81 -7.44
N ILE A 942 -20.78 -20.68 -8.77
CA ILE A 942 -20.69 -19.39 -9.46
C ILE A 942 -21.78 -18.43 -8.95
N VAL A 943 -23.04 -18.88 -8.91
CA VAL A 943 -24.17 -18.02 -8.58
C VAL A 943 -24.23 -17.69 -7.08
N MET A 944 -23.75 -18.59 -6.21
CA MET A 944 -23.61 -18.35 -4.76
C MET A 944 -22.69 -17.16 -4.45
N GLY A 945 -21.68 -16.94 -5.30
CA GLY A 945 -20.74 -15.82 -5.23
C GLY A 945 -21.35 -14.43 -5.47
N ARG A 946 -22.52 -14.33 -6.12
CA ARG A 946 -23.15 -13.05 -6.49
C ARG A 946 -23.82 -12.30 -5.35
N GLY A 947 -24.01 -12.90 -4.18
CA GLY A 947 -24.72 -12.24 -3.09
C GLY A 947 -24.01 -10.98 -2.59
N GLY A 948 -24.78 -9.91 -2.38
CA GLY A 948 -24.27 -8.57 -2.02
C GLY A 948 -24.10 -8.34 -0.51
N PRO A 949 -23.39 -7.26 -0.12
CA PRO A 949 -23.13 -6.92 1.28
C PRO A 949 -24.39 -6.44 2.00
N SER A 950 -24.41 -6.60 3.33
CA SER A 950 -25.41 -5.98 4.22
C SER A 950 -25.44 -4.45 4.07
N GLU A 951 -26.57 -3.81 4.38
CA GLU A 951 -26.71 -2.35 4.37
C GLU A 951 -25.99 -1.64 5.52
N GLU A 952 -25.82 -2.33 6.64
CA GLU A 952 -25.19 -1.78 7.83
C GLU A 952 -23.85 -2.43 8.13
N LEU A 953 -22.95 -1.66 8.73
CA LEU A 953 -21.63 -2.13 9.15
C LEU A 953 -21.69 -2.71 10.57
N HIS A 954 -21.94 -4.01 10.67
CA HIS A 954 -22.10 -4.69 11.96
C HIS A 954 -20.82 -4.71 12.82
N PRO A 955 -20.83 -4.57 14.17
CA PRO A 955 -19.58 -4.50 14.96
C PRO A 955 -18.73 -5.79 14.96
N CYS A 956 -19.39 -6.95 14.86
CA CYS A 956 -18.68 -8.23 14.73
C CYS A 956 -17.90 -8.32 13.42
N ARG A 957 -16.73 -8.96 13.43
CA ARG A 957 -15.90 -9.17 12.24
C ARG A 957 -15.97 -10.62 11.79
N PRO A 958 -15.66 -10.90 10.50
CA PRO A 958 -15.32 -12.20 9.91
C PRO A 958 -14.82 -13.29 10.87
N PRO A 959 -14.84 -14.60 10.60
CA PRO A 959 -13.69 -15.45 10.90
C PRO A 959 -12.54 -15.17 9.90
N ALA A 960 -11.28 -15.37 10.29
CA ALA A 960 -10.10 -15.16 9.39
C ALA A 960 -9.36 -16.47 9.11
N SER A 961 -9.67 -17.52 9.87
CA SER A 961 -8.95 -18.79 9.87
C SER A 961 -9.95 -19.90 9.58
N LEU A 962 -9.64 -20.71 8.57
CA LEU A 962 -10.45 -21.88 8.20
C LEU A 962 -10.32 -23.00 9.24
N LEU A 963 -9.18 -23.06 9.93
CA LEU A 963 -8.90 -24.04 10.99
C LEU A 963 -9.46 -23.62 12.36
N ALA A 964 -10.29 -22.58 12.42
CA ALA A 964 -10.97 -22.21 13.65
C ALA A 964 -11.96 -23.32 14.05
N LEU A 965 -11.97 -23.68 15.35
CA LEU A 965 -12.79 -24.77 15.88
C LEU A 965 -14.27 -24.76 15.40
N PRO A 966 -14.99 -23.62 15.37
CA PRO A 966 -16.38 -23.62 14.88
C PRO A 966 -16.49 -23.95 13.39
N VAL A 967 -15.53 -23.54 12.57
CA VAL A 967 -15.55 -23.74 11.11
C VAL A 967 -15.15 -25.17 10.77
N PHE A 968 -14.02 -25.64 11.31
CA PHE A 968 -13.53 -27.00 11.09
C PHE A 968 -14.43 -28.05 11.75
N GLY A 969 -14.88 -27.79 12.98
CA GLY A 969 -15.79 -28.68 13.70
C GLY A 969 -17.15 -28.79 12.99
N SER A 970 -17.70 -27.68 12.49
CA SER A 970 -18.89 -27.72 11.64
C SER A 970 -18.66 -28.58 10.39
N LEU A 971 -17.56 -28.37 9.66
CA LEU A 971 -17.26 -29.17 8.46
C LEU A 971 -17.17 -30.66 8.79
N PHE A 972 -16.50 -31.04 9.88
CA PHE A 972 -16.42 -32.43 10.32
C PHE A 972 -17.79 -33.03 10.67
N ILE A 973 -18.63 -32.30 11.41
CA ILE A 973 -20.00 -32.74 11.76
C ILE A 973 -20.82 -32.97 10.49
N HIS A 974 -20.79 -32.04 9.53
CA HIS A 974 -21.51 -32.18 8.27
C HIS A 974 -21.03 -33.39 7.48
N VAL A 975 -19.72 -33.62 7.37
CA VAL A 975 -19.16 -34.79 6.68
C VAL A 975 -19.68 -36.10 7.31
N CYS A 976 -19.68 -36.20 8.64
CA CYS A 976 -20.22 -37.37 9.32
C CYS A 976 -21.72 -37.56 9.04
N MET A 977 -22.53 -36.51 9.11
CA MET A 977 -23.98 -36.59 8.87
C MET A 977 -24.31 -36.93 7.41
N LEU A 978 -23.54 -36.42 6.47
CA LEU A 978 -23.69 -36.70 5.04
C LEU A 978 -23.32 -38.16 4.72
N ALA A 979 -22.20 -38.64 5.26
CA ALA A 979 -21.77 -40.03 5.12
C ALA A 979 -22.76 -41.01 5.75
N LEU A 980 -23.31 -40.69 6.93
CA LEU A 980 -24.37 -41.48 7.58
C LEU A 980 -25.64 -41.52 6.72
N GLY A 981 -26.01 -40.40 6.08
CA GLY A 981 -27.13 -40.37 5.14
C GLY A 981 -26.93 -41.32 3.95
N GLN A 982 -25.73 -41.32 3.34
CA GLN A 982 -25.40 -42.21 2.23
C GLN A 982 -25.39 -43.68 2.65
N LEU A 983 -24.82 -43.99 3.81
CA LEU A 983 -24.86 -45.34 4.39
C LEU A 983 -26.31 -45.78 4.64
N ALA A 984 -27.15 -44.90 5.17
CA ALA A 984 -28.57 -45.20 5.39
C ALA A 984 -29.28 -45.50 4.07
N ALA A 985 -29.11 -44.69 3.03
CA ALA A 985 -29.70 -44.97 1.72
C ALA A 985 -29.20 -46.31 1.13
N PHE A 986 -27.91 -46.60 1.28
CA PHE A 986 -27.35 -47.87 0.85
C PHE A 986 -27.96 -49.06 1.60
N PHE A 987 -27.99 -49.04 2.93
CA PHE A 987 -28.59 -50.13 3.72
C PHE A 987 -30.10 -50.27 3.50
N ILE A 988 -30.82 -49.15 3.34
CA ILE A 988 -32.25 -49.19 3.01
C ILE A 988 -32.45 -49.89 1.66
N THR A 989 -31.62 -49.57 0.66
CA THR A 989 -31.67 -50.21 -0.66
C THR A 989 -31.40 -51.70 -0.57
N THR A 990 -30.37 -52.12 0.16
CA THR A 990 -30.02 -53.55 0.30
C THR A 990 -31.00 -54.35 1.17
N SER A 991 -31.80 -53.67 2.00
CA SER A 991 -32.83 -54.30 2.85
C SER A 991 -34.18 -54.53 2.18
N GLN A 992 -34.39 -54.01 0.95
CA GLN A 992 -35.69 -54.17 0.26
C GLN A 992 -35.87 -55.61 -0.26
N ASP A 993 -37.11 -56.10 -0.25
CA ASP A 993 -37.44 -57.46 -0.69
C ASP A 993 -37.15 -57.71 -2.18
N TRP A 994 -37.20 -56.66 -3.00
CA TRP A 994 -36.90 -56.72 -4.43
C TRP A 994 -35.41 -56.53 -4.77
N TYR A 995 -34.56 -56.30 -3.76
CA TYR A 995 -33.14 -56.08 -3.98
C TYR A 995 -32.43 -57.34 -4.46
N VAL A 996 -31.63 -57.20 -5.52
CA VAL A 996 -30.82 -58.29 -6.06
C VAL A 996 -29.34 -57.91 -5.90
N PRO A 997 -28.55 -58.68 -5.13
CA PRO A 997 -27.13 -58.36 -4.93
C PRO A 997 -26.33 -58.50 -6.21
N LEU A 998 -25.42 -57.57 -6.45
CA LEU A 998 -24.55 -57.56 -7.63
C LEU A 998 -23.60 -58.77 -7.63
N ASN A 999 -23.88 -59.76 -8.48
CA ASN A 999 -23.06 -60.97 -8.63
C ASN A 999 -22.16 -60.88 -9.89
N SER A 1000 -21.23 -59.91 -9.90
CA SER A 1000 -20.30 -59.71 -11.01
C SER A 1000 -18.85 -59.92 -10.59
N THR A 1001 -18.07 -60.58 -11.44
CA THR A 1001 -16.60 -60.68 -11.34
C THR A 1001 -15.89 -59.47 -11.95
N VAL A 1002 -16.63 -58.63 -12.69
CA VAL A 1002 -16.12 -57.41 -13.35
C VAL A 1002 -16.27 -56.24 -12.38
N PHE A 1003 -15.37 -55.26 -12.46
CA PHE A 1003 -15.31 -54.10 -11.56
C PHE A 1003 -15.64 -52.79 -12.30
N GLY A 1004 -16.20 -51.83 -11.59
CA GLY A 1004 -16.34 -50.45 -12.05
C GLY A 1004 -17.64 -50.18 -12.82
N THR A 1005 -17.56 -49.30 -13.82
CA THR A 1005 -18.70 -48.78 -14.60
C THR A 1005 -19.35 -49.82 -15.51
N ALA A 1006 -18.66 -50.94 -15.80
CA ALA A 1006 -19.24 -52.07 -16.53
C ALA A 1006 -20.43 -52.73 -15.81
N ASN A 1007 -20.59 -52.49 -14.51
CA ASN A 1007 -21.71 -53.00 -13.71
C ASN A 1007 -22.92 -52.04 -13.66
N LEU A 1008 -22.90 -50.96 -14.44
CA LEU A 1008 -24.01 -50.00 -14.53
C LEU A 1008 -24.98 -50.40 -15.65
N PRO A 1009 -26.30 -50.21 -15.48
CA PRO A 1009 -26.98 -49.62 -14.31
C PRO A 1009 -27.16 -50.63 -13.15
N ASN A 1010 -27.11 -50.15 -11.91
CA ASN A 1010 -27.43 -50.96 -10.72
C ASN A 1010 -28.16 -50.16 -9.62
N MET A 1011 -28.81 -50.90 -8.71
CA MET A 1011 -29.70 -50.35 -7.68
C MET A 1011 -28.94 -49.51 -6.65
N GLU A 1012 -27.75 -49.96 -6.24
CA GLU A 1012 -26.90 -49.32 -5.25
C GLU A 1012 -26.42 -47.94 -5.74
N ASN A 1013 -25.95 -47.86 -6.99
CA ASN A 1013 -25.53 -46.61 -7.59
C ASN A 1013 -26.70 -45.64 -7.73
N THR A 1014 -27.87 -46.09 -8.20
CA THR A 1014 -29.04 -45.21 -8.34
C THR A 1014 -29.49 -44.63 -7.00
N GLY A 1015 -29.54 -45.44 -5.93
CA GLY A 1015 -29.88 -44.96 -4.58
C GLY A 1015 -28.88 -43.93 -4.04
N VAL A 1016 -27.58 -44.21 -4.14
CA VAL A 1016 -26.51 -43.31 -3.67
C VAL A 1016 -26.41 -42.04 -4.52
N PHE A 1017 -26.57 -42.14 -5.84
CA PHE A 1017 -26.54 -41.01 -6.78
C PHE A 1017 -27.67 -40.02 -6.50
N VAL A 1018 -28.91 -40.50 -6.34
CA VAL A 1018 -30.07 -39.63 -6.08
C VAL A 1018 -29.91 -38.91 -4.75
N LEU A 1019 -29.53 -39.63 -3.67
CA LEU A 1019 -29.32 -38.99 -2.37
C LEU A 1019 -28.18 -37.97 -2.42
N SER A 1020 -27.03 -38.32 -2.98
CA SER A 1020 -25.88 -37.41 -3.07
C SER A 1020 -26.18 -36.18 -3.93
N GLY A 1021 -26.98 -36.33 -4.99
CA GLY A 1021 -27.49 -35.22 -5.79
C GLY A 1021 -28.30 -34.21 -4.96
N PHE A 1022 -29.21 -34.68 -4.10
CA PHE A 1022 -29.91 -33.81 -3.15
C PHE A 1022 -28.96 -33.17 -2.13
N GLN A 1023 -27.98 -33.93 -1.61
CA GLN A 1023 -26.99 -33.41 -0.67
C GLN A 1023 -26.19 -32.24 -1.27
N TYR A 1024 -25.79 -32.29 -2.56
CA TYR A 1024 -25.09 -31.18 -3.22
C TYR A 1024 -25.93 -29.89 -3.27
N VAL A 1025 -27.23 -30.00 -3.57
CA VAL A 1025 -28.14 -28.85 -3.64
C VAL A 1025 -28.43 -28.29 -2.24
N MET A 1026 -28.70 -29.17 -1.28
CA MET A 1026 -29.06 -28.82 0.09
C MET A 1026 -27.89 -28.18 0.85
N MET A 1027 -26.66 -28.69 0.69
CA MET A 1027 -25.48 -28.12 1.35
C MET A 1027 -25.14 -26.70 0.85
N ALA A 1028 -25.49 -26.35 -0.39
CA ALA A 1028 -25.33 -24.97 -0.88
C ALA A 1028 -26.16 -23.98 -0.03
N VAL A 1029 -27.33 -24.41 0.47
CA VAL A 1029 -28.18 -23.61 1.35
C VAL A 1029 -27.61 -23.56 2.77
N VAL A 1030 -27.27 -24.71 3.35
CA VAL A 1030 -26.79 -24.82 4.75
C VAL A 1030 -25.50 -24.00 4.97
N VAL A 1031 -24.60 -24.01 4.00
CA VAL A 1031 -23.29 -23.35 4.12
C VAL A 1031 -23.37 -21.84 3.85
N THR A 1032 -24.37 -21.38 3.09
CA THR A 1032 -24.48 -19.96 2.71
C THR A 1032 -25.04 -19.13 3.85
N LYS A 1033 -24.14 -18.49 4.60
CA LYS A 1033 -24.52 -17.55 5.66
C LYS A 1033 -24.84 -16.17 5.10
N ALA A 1034 -25.95 -15.60 5.55
CA ALA A 1034 -26.39 -14.26 5.19
C ALA A 1034 -26.02 -13.23 6.27
N TYR A 1035 -26.85 -13.09 7.29
CA TYR A 1035 -26.66 -12.14 8.37
C TYR A 1035 -25.41 -12.46 9.21
N PRO A 1036 -24.64 -11.48 9.72
CA PRO A 1036 -24.82 -10.03 9.64
C PRO A 1036 -24.09 -9.32 8.49
N HIS A 1037 -23.34 -10.05 7.64
CA HIS A 1037 -22.41 -9.44 6.68
C HIS A 1037 -22.89 -9.42 5.23
N LYS A 1038 -23.82 -10.31 4.87
CA LYS A 1038 -24.36 -10.50 3.54
C LYS A 1038 -25.87 -10.34 3.58
N LYS A 1039 -26.47 -9.91 2.47
CA LYS A 1039 -27.93 -9.88 2.35
C LYS A 1039 -28.51 -11.30 2.46
N PRO A 1040 -29.76 -11.44 2.94
CA PRO A 1040 -30.47 -12.71 2.94
C PRO A 1040 -30.46 -13.42 1.58
N LEU A 1041 -30.51 -14.76 1.61
CA LEU A 1041 -30.44 -15.61 0.42
C LEU A 1041 -31.41 -15.18 -0.69
N TYR A 1042 -32.64 -14.80 -0.33
CA TYR A 1042 -33.72 -14.44 -1.25
C TYR A 1042 -33.44 -13.15 -2.07
N HIS A 1043 -32.48 -12.32 -1.67
CA HIS A 1043 -32.06 -11.18 -2.48
C HIS A 1043 -31.26 -11.61 -3.72
N ASN A 1044 -30.59 -12.77 -3.67
CA ASN A 1044 -29.91 -13.33 -4.84
C ASN A 1044 -30.91 -14.16 -5.66
N LYS A 1045 -31.74 -13.46 -6.44
CA LYS A 1045 -32.82 -14.07 -7.25
C LYS A 1045 -32.31 -15.17 -8.19
N ILE A 1046 -31.12 -14.97 -8.78
CA ILE A 1046 -30.52 -15.95 -9.69
C ILE A 1046 -30.13 -17.21 -8.92
N PHE A 1047 -29.56 -17.08 -7.72
CA PHE A 1047 -29.21 -18.23 -6.89
C PHE A 1047 -30.44 -19.03 -6.48
N LEU A 1048 -31.50 -18.35 -6.07
CA LEU A 1048 -32.76 -19.00 -5.69
C LEU A 1048 -33.41 -19.71 -6.88
N LEU A 1049 -33.44 -19.08 -8.05
CA LEU A 1049 -33.96 -19.68 -9.28
C LEU A 1049 -33.19 -20.96 -9.64
N VAL A 1050 -31.87 -20.88 -9.64
CA VAL A 1050 -30.99 -22.01 -9.95
C VAL A 1050 -31.15 -23.12 -8.91
N LEU A 1051 -31.29 -22.79 -7.62
CA LEU A 1051 -31.55 -23.76 -6.56
C LEU A 1051 -32.89 -24.50 -6.77
N LEU A 1052 -33.95 -23.77 -7.10
CA LEU A 1052 -35.28 -24.34 -7.37
C LEU A 1052 -35.26 -25.25 -8.61
N ILE A 1053 -34.58 -24.85 -9.67
CA ILE A 1053 -34.40 -25.67 -10.88
C ILE A 1053 -33.66 -26.96 -10.54
N HIS A 1054 -32.53 -26.88 -9.83
CA HIS A 1054 -31.77 -28.07 -9.47
C HIS A 1054 -32.56 -29.01 -8.55
N PHE A 1055 -33.29 -28.47 -7.57
CA PHE A 1055 -34.16 -29.28 -6.71
C PHE A 1055 -35.27 -29.97 -7.51
N ALA A 1056 -35.93 -29.25 -8.43
CA ALA A 1056 -36.96 -29.82 -9.29
C ALA A 1056 -36.40 -30.90 -10.23
N VAL A 1057 -35.22 -30.68 -10.82
CA VAL A 1057 -34.55 -31.68 -11.66
C VAL A 1057 -34.19 -32.92 -10.85
N MET A 1058 -33.65 -32.77 -9.63
CA MET A 1058 -33.33 -33.91 -8.77
C MET A 1058 -34.58 -34.68 -8.33
N LEU A 1059 -35.67 -33.97 -8.02
CA LEU A 1059 -36.95 -34.59 -7.69
C LEU A 1059 -37.53 -35.36 -8.88
N TRP A 1060 -37.48 -34.77 -10.07
CA TRP A 1060 -37.90 -35.43 -11.30
C TRP A 1060 -37.05 -36.67 -11.61
N LEU A 1061 -35.72 -36.58 -11.49
CA LEU A 1061 -34.81 -37.72 -11.68
C LEU A 1061 -35.02 -38.83 -10.64
N ALA A 1062 -35.42 -38.49 -9.41
CA ALA A 1062 -35.69 -39.47 -8.36
C ALA A 1062 -37.02 -40.22 -8.56
N LEU A 1063 -38.05 -39.53 -9.04
CA LEU A 1063 -39.40 -40.09 -9.18
C LEU A 1063 -39.59 -40.79 -10.53
N GLU A 1064 -39.39 -40.07 -11.63
CA GLU A 1064 -39.61 -40.56 -13.00
C GLU A 1064 -38.65 -39.89 -14.01
N PRO A 1065 -37.40 -40.39 -14.14
CA PRO A 1065 -36.40 -39.82 -15.06
C PRO A 1065 -36.75 -40.02 -16.55
N GLY A 1066 -37.75 -40.84 -16.89
CA GLY A 1066 -38.07 -41.19 -18.28
C GLY A 1066 -36.97 -42.03 -18.97
N PRO A 1067 -37.28 -42.70 -20.09
CA PRO A 1067 -36.37 -43.68 -20.69
C PRO A 1067 -35.07 -43.06 -21.25
N VAL A 1068 -35.15 -41.82 -21.74
CA VAL A 1068 -33.99 -41.13 -22.35
C VAL A 1068 -32.96 -40.76 -21.30
N PHE A 1069 -33.36 -40.10 -20.21
CA PHE A 1069 -32.42 -39.67 -19.17
C PHE A 1069 -32.02 -40.80 -18.23
N ALA A 1070 -32.88 -41.80 -18.01
CA ALA A 1070 -32.50 -43.03 -17.32
C ALA A 1070 -31.40 -43.77 -18.10
N GLY A 1071 -31.51 -43.86 -19.43
CA GLY A 1071 -30.47 -44.42 -20.29
C GLY A 1071 -29.19 -43.59 -20.31
N LEU A 1072 -29.31 -42.26 -20.42
CA LEU A 1072 -28.16 -41.35 -20.47
C LEU A 1072 -27.35 -41.34 -19.16
N LEU A 1073 -28.03 -41.29 -18.01
CA LEU A 1073 -27.40 -41.30 -16.70
C LEU A 1073 -27.19 -42.72 -16.15
N GLN A 1074 -27.48 -43.77 -16.92
CA GLN A 1074 -27.35 -45.17 -16.50
C GLN A 1074 -28.03 -45.45 -15.14
N LEU A 1075 -29.26 -44.95 -14.98
CA LEU A 1075 -30.07 -45.15 -13.79
C LEU A 1075 -30.86 -46.46 -13.91
N TYR A 1076 -30.93 -47.22 -12.82
CA TYR A 1076 -31.75 -48.42 -12.73
C TYR A 1076 -33.21 -48.05 -12.52
N ASP A 1077 -34.12 -48.68 -13.26
CA ASP A 1077 -35.56 -48.41 -13.15
C ASP A 1077 -36.18 -49.16 -11.97
N ILE A 1078 -36.36 -48.46 -10.85
CA ILE A 1078 -37.00 -48.99 -9.65
C ILE A 1078 -38.51 -48.73 -9.74
N THR A 1079 -39.32 -49.78 -9.81
CA THR A 1079 -40.78 -49.66 -9.96
C THR A 1079 -41.51 -49.28 -8.66
N ASP A 1080 -40.87 -49.47 -7.50
CA ASP A 1080 -41.46 -49.19 -6.19
C ASP A 1080 -41.47 -47.69 -5.86
N MET A 1081 -42.66 -47.08 -5.92
CA MET A 1081 -42.86 -45.66 -5.57
C MET A 1081 -42.71 -45.37 -4.08
N ASN A 1082 -42.96 -46.35 -3.19
CA ASN A 1082 -42.77 -46.15 -1.75
C ASN A 1082 -41.28 -45.99 -1.44
N PHE A 1083 -40.43 -46.80 -2.06
CA PHE A 1083 -38.98 -46.66 -1.95
C PHE A 1083 -38.47 -45.30 -2.49
N LYS A 1084 -38.95 -44.88 -3.66
CA LYS A 1084 -38.58 -43.57 -4.25
C LYS A 1084 -38.95 -42.41 -3.32
N MET A 1085 -40.15 -42.42 -2.75
CA MET A 1085 -40.59 -41.42 -1.77
C MET A 1085 -39.82 -41.50 -0.46
N LEU A 1086 -39.46 -42.70 -0.01
CA LEU A 1086 -38.61 -42.91 1.17
C LEU A 1086 -37.22 -42.29 0.96
N LEU A 1087 -36.62 -42.44 -0.22
CA LEU A 1087 -35.32 -41.85 -0.52
C LEU A 1087 -35.35 -40.32 -0.49
N VAL A 1088 -36.41 -39.71 -1.02
CA VAL A 1088 -36.65 -38.26 -0.93
C VAL A 1088 -36.88 -37.82 0.53
N ALA A 1089 -37.61 -38.61 1.32
CA ALA A 1089 -37.82 -38.34 2.74
C ALA A 1089 -36.51 -38.42 3.55
N VAL A 1090 -35.65 -39.39 3.25
CA VAL A 1090 -34.29 -39.50 3.85
C VAL A 1090 -33.45 -38.28 3.49
N ALA A 1091 -33.50 -37.82 2.23
CA ALA A 1091 -32.81 -36.59 1.81
C ALA A 1091 -33.32 -35.36 2.58
N ALA A 1092 -34.64 -35.22 2.73
CA ALA A 1092 -35.26 -34.13 3.48
C ALA A 1092 -34.89 -34.15 4.97
N LEU A 1093 -34.87 -35.34 5.59
CA LEU A 1093 -34.42 -35.53 6.97
C LEU A 1093 -32.93 -35.17 7.11
N ASN A 1094 -32.09 -35.61 6.17
CA ASN A 1094 -30.66 -35.30 6.17
C ASN A 1094 -30.41 -33.78 6.10
N PHE A 1095 -31.18 -33.06 5.27
CA PHE A 1095 -31.15 -31.59 5.23
C PHE A 1095 -31.57 -30.96 6.55
N LEU A 1096 -32.69 -31.40 7.13
CA LEU A 1096 -33.18 -30.86 8.41
C LEU A 1096 -32.13 -31.02 9.51
N VAL A 1097 -31.54 -32.22 9.62
CA VAL A 1097 -30.49 -32.51 10.62
C VAL A 1097 -29.26 -31.63 10.40
N CYS A 1098 -28.78 -31.50 9.16
CA CYS A 1098 -27.63 -30.63 8.85
C CYS A 1098 -27.93 -29.15 9.13
N PHE A 1099 -29.13 -28.68 8.78
CA PHE A 1099 -29.56 -27.30 9.02
C PHE A 1099 -29.63 -27.00 10.53
N VAL A 1100 -30.24 -27.88 11.32
CA VAL A 1100 -30.30 -27.75 12.78
C VAL A 1100 -28.90 -27.81 13.39
N ALA A 1101 -28.03 -28.70 12.91
CA ALA A 1101 -26.65 -28.78 13.38
C ALA A 1101 -25.89 -27.47 13.15
N GLU A 1102 -26.01 -26.85 11.97
CA GLU A 1102 -25.36 -25.56 11.70
C GLU A 1102 -25.93 -24.43 12.57
N MET A 1103 -27.26 -24.41 12.79
CA MET A 1103 -27.90 -23.45 13.70
C MET A 1103 -27.38 -23.59 15.14
N LEU A 1104 -27.19 -24.81 15.63
CA LEU A 1104 -26.60 -25.07 16.95
C LEU A 1104 -25.13 -24.64 17.03
N VAL A 1105 -24.36 -24.84 15.96
CA VAL A 1105 -22.98 -24.34 15.89
C VAL A 1105 -22.95 -22.82 15.96
N ASP A 1106 -23.86 -22.14 15.25
CA ASP A 1106 -23.96 -20.67 15.25
C ASP A 1106 -24.43 -20.09 16.59
N LEU A 1107 -25.31 -20.80 17.30
CA LEU A 1107 -25.68 -20.51 18.70
C LEU A 1107 -24.52 -20.73 19.68
N GLY A 1108 -23.41 -21.31 19.24
CA GLY A 1108 -22.18 -21.42 20.02
C GLY A 1108 -21.98 -22.76 20.75
N LEU A 1109 -22.65 -23.84 20.32
CA LEU A 1109 -22.44 -25.19 20.89
C LEU A 1109 -20.94 -25.57 20.95
N LEU A 1110 -20.20 -25.32 19.86
CA LEU A 1110 -18.76 -25.59 19.79
C LEU A 1110 -17.91 -24.58 20.59
N ASN A 1111 -18.47 -23.43 20.95
CA ASN A 1111 -17.81 -22.47 21.84
C ASN A 1111 -17.93 -22.90 23.31
N CYS A 1112 -18.97 -23.63 23.71
CA CYS A 1112 -19.07 -24.22 25.04
C CYS A 1112 -17.90 -25.18 25.32
N LEU A 1113 -17.47 -25.93 24.30
CA LEU A 1113 -16.26 -26.78 24.35
C LEU A 1113 -14.97 -25.98 24.57
N ARG A 1114 -14.93 -24.68 24.22
CA ARG A 1114 -13.78 -23.82 24.56
C ARG A 1114 -13.78 -23.40 26.03
N SER A 1115 -14.95 -23.25 26.65
CA SER A 1115 -15.05 -22.96 28.09
C SER A 1115 -14.38 -24.04 28.94
N LEU A 1116 -14.46 -25.30 28.50
CA LEU A 1116 -13.80 -26.45 29.14
C LEU A 1116 -12.26 -26.45 29.00
N ARG A 1117 -11.69 -25.69 28.05
CA ARG A 1117 -10.23 -25.66 27.79
C ARG A 1117 -9.48 -24.51 28.49
N GLY A 1118 -10.17 -23.72 29.32
CA GLY A 1118 -9.63 -22.55 30.00
C GLY A 1118 -9.37 -21.36 29.06
N THR A 1119 -9.44 -20.14 29.61
CA THR A 1119 -9.20 -18.90 28.86
C THR A 1119 -7.70 -18.73 28.55
N ARG A 1120 -7.27 -19.11 27.35
CA ARG A 1120 -5.93 -18.77 26.86
C ARG A 1120 -5.85 -17.28 26.51
N GLN A 1121 -4.82 -16.60 27.01
CA GLN A 1121 -4.54 -15.22 26.66
C GLN A 1121 -4.41 -15.04 25.13
N SER A 1122 -4.89 -13.91 24.61
CA SER A 1122 -4.87 -13.65 23.17
C SER A 1122 -3.44 -13.55 22.65
N LYS A 1123 -3.12 -14.24 21.54
CA LYS A 1123 -1.81 -14.12 20.89
C LYS A 1123 -1.52 -12.71 20.36
N LYS A 1124 -2.56 -11.89 20.12
CA LYS A 1124 -2.42 -10.53 19.57
C LYS A 1124 -1.88 -9.56 20.61
N GLN A 1125 -0.80 -8.85 20.29
CA GLN A 1125 -0.12 -7.95 21.22
C GLN A 1125 -1.02 -6.79 21.68
N TYR A 1126 -1.74 -6.12 20.77
CA TYR A 1126 -2.66 -5.03 21.14
C TYR A 1126 -3.77 -5.44 22.12
N LYS A 1127 -4.25 -6.70 22.05
CA LYS A 1127 -5.27 -7.19 22.98
C LYS A 1127 -4.72 -7.41 24.38
N ARG A 1128 -3.48 -7.89 24.48
CA ARG A 1128 -2.77 -8.06 25.75
C ARG A 1128 -2.48 -6.70 26.38
N LEU A 1129 -1.98 -5.76 25.58
CA LEU A 1129 -1.77 -4.37 26.00
C LEU A 1129 -3.08 -3.70 26.44
N LYS A 1130 -4.19 -3.88 25.73
CA LYS A 1130 -5.48 -3.30 26.14
C LYS A 1130 -5.93 -3.80 27.52
N VAL A 1131 -5.74 -5.08 27.83
CA VAL A 1131 -6.06 -5.65 29.15
C VAL A 1131 -5.11 -5.10 30.23
N LEU A 1132 -3.83 -4.93 29.90
CA LEU A 1132 -2.85 -4.37 30.84
C LEU A 1132 -3.07 -2.87 31.12
N LEU A 1133 -3.55 -2.12 30.12
CA LEU A 1133 -3.81 -0.68 30.19
C LEU A 1133 -5.24 -0.34 30.64
N SER A 1134 -6.10 -1.34 30.90
CA SER A 1134 -7.45 -1.11 31.43
C SER A 1134 -7.48 -1.01 32.95
N ASP A 1135 -6.35 -1.27 33.63
CA ASP A 1135 -6.20 -0.97 35.04
C ASP A 1135 -5.82 0.52 35.19
N PRO A 1136 -6.75 1.38 35.65
CA PRO A 1136 -6.56 2.83 35.65
C PRO A 1136 -5.50 3.27 36.66
N SER A 1137 -5.10 2.41 37.61
CA SER A 1137 -4.24 2.77 38.74
C SER A 1137 -2.79 3.16 38.38
N PHE A 1138 -2.31 2.89 37.14
CA PHE A 1138 -0.89 3.06 36.79
C PHE A 1138 -0.59 3.79 35.46
N TRP A 1139 -1.59 4.12 34.64
CA TRP A 1139 -1.32 4.68 33.30
C TRP A 1139 -2.46 5.58 32.78
N PRO A 1140 -2.16 6.76 32.20
CA PRO A 1140 -0.84 7.38 32.03
C PRO A 1140 -0.37 8.15 33.29
N PRO A 1141 0.95 8.23 33.55
CA PRO A 1141 1.50 9.05 34.63
C PRO A 1141 1.45 10.53 34.21
N LEU A 1142 0.38 11.22 34.63
CA LEU A 1142 0.16 12.64 34.31
C LEU A 1142 1.22 13.52 34.98
N ASN A 1143 1.77 14.46 34.21
CA ASN A 1143 2.76 15.46 34.63
C ASN A 1143 4.07 14.92 35.25
N GLN A 1144 4.30 13.61 35.24
CA GLN A 1144 5.58 13.02 35.61
C GLN A 1144 6.50 12.95 34.39
N THR A 1145 7.78 13.28 34.59
CA THR A 1145 8.83 13.11 33.58
C THR A 1145 9.42 11.71 33.72
N LEU A 1146 9.24 10.89 32.69
CA LEU A 1146 9.83 9.55 32.60
C LEU A 1146 11.18 9.62 31.87
N GLY A 1147 12.19 8.96 32.44
CA GLY A 1147 13.47 8.70 31.77
C GLY A 1147 13.45 7.37 30.99
N PRO A 1148 14.45 7.13 30.13
CA PRO A 1148 14.63 5.83 29.49
C PRO A 1148 14.87 4.75 30.56
N THR A 1149 14.34 3.55 30.36
CA THR A 1149 14.61 2.42 31.25
C THR A 1149 16.05 1.94 31.07
N ASP A 1150 16.82 1.75 32.15
CA ASP A 1150 18.26 1.37 32.14
C ASP A 1150 18.59 0.04 31.39
N HIS A 1151 17.58 -0.67 30.88
CA HIS A 1151 17.74 -1.87 30.06
C HIS A 1151 17.74 -1.63 28.54
N THR A 1152 17.57 -0.39 28.08
CA THR A 1152 17.54 -0.07 26.64
C THR A 1152 18.80 0.61 26.12
N ALA A 1153 19.85 0.74 26.93
CA ALA A 1153 21.21 0.86 26.42
C ALA A 1153 21.66 -0.52 25.90
N ILE A 1154 21.07 -0.98 24.80
CA ILE A 1154 21.83 -1.84 23.90
C ILE A 1154 22.97 -0.94 23.44
N SER A 1155 24.12 -1.18 24.06
CA SER A 1155 25.40 -0.72 23.59
C SER A 1155 25.45 -0.98 22.09
N CYS A 1156 25.31 0.08 21.30
CA CYS A 1156 25.88 0.14 19.97
C CYS A 1156 27.40 0.04 20.15
N SER A 1157 27.88 -1.20 20.20
CA SER A 1157 29.28 -1.59 20.06
C SER A 1157 29.37 -2.56 18.90
#